data_AF-A0AAU7C7Q2-F1
#
_entry.id   AF-A0AAU7C7Q2-F1
#
_cell.length_a   1.000
_cell.length_b   1.000
_cell.length_c   1.000
_cell.angle_alpha   90.00
_cell.angle_beta   90.00
_cell.angle_gamma   90.00
#
_symmetry.space_group_name_H-M   'P 1'
#
loop_
_entity.id
_entity.type
_entity.pdbx_description
1 polymer ?
#
loop_
_entity_poly.entity_id
_entity_poly.type
_entity_poly.pdbx_seq_one_letter_code
_entity_poly.pdbx_strand_id
1 'polypeptide(L)'
;MTRDSERSRSHRNSRLGLMLGAWFLGLVTPALALAQTPPGQDDPPRSGESKADTGKSLFSRDNLIAWCIVPFDSKKRGPEERAAMLERLGFKRFAYDWRAEHIPTFDAEIEALKKHGVALDAFWVAPGELNNESRLILDVLKRHGIKAQLWVLLDFGADRVSGAEQDRRVEAAVAKLRPLAEAAKAIGCTLALYNHGGWFGEPENQVAIIDRLKRDGVTNVGIVYNLHHGHAHVGRLRELIALMKPHLLAFNLNGMGPEGDANGRKILPLGQGAFDLDMLRTIRDSGYRGPIGILGHTQDDAEERLQDNLDGLDWLVPQLDGKPAGPRPTPRTPVPGLLPKPKVSAEDQKTIDTLIAESREQGDPRRGAEVFAAAQFGCLSCHKVGEQGGAIGPELTKAGVCLTPDQIVESVLWPKRQVKDGYNATVVATTQGTLVQGYIQFATEHEVGLREATTGKSIRLAKSDVEGMKEQGTLMPEGLAEAMTSRQRLDLVCFLMTLGRPGDAKATAILSQPHTPAQFTYANGPIVPELWPNRDHAVNRDRIYDFYAKEAEYFAKQPEVPPLLPPFPGLDGGRDGHWGNQSDDTWIDGRWNETDLGSVISGVFRGAGVTVPKGVCVRLGERGEMAACFNPQTLSFDAVWQGGFVKFSPRRHGLLEGLLMDGTPLERPASQKPDEPFVYHGFYRHGKRVVFSYRVGDVEMLDSPWVEEGQFTRNVGPAATHPLAALVRGGPPQWPQVLETKGSRGKARPYAVDTIDVPFKNPWNALMFFGDHDFLADGAAFLCTMTGDVWRVDGIDDSLAAVRWRRVASGLHHALGLVIAEGQVYVLGRDQITRLHDLNNDGEIDFYECVSNAYATSAAGHDFIAGLQRDPAGRFYTASGNQGLIRIDPNGKDVEVLATGFRNPDGLGLSPDGVLTVPCSEGDWTPASMVCEIRPGGFYGYGGPKGGLPPDLPLVYMPRGLDNSSGGQVTVPDDRWGPLKGQMIHLSHGAGTHFLLLRDQVDGQPQGAAVPLPGDFLSGVHRARFNPKDGQLYLRDDRLGYVHAGRRLISAGPLHR
;
A
#
# COMPACT_ATOMS: atom_id res chain seq x y z
N MET A 1 -48.38 -23.30 -31.79
CA MET A 1 -49.63 -23.73 -31.13
C MET A 1 -49.30 -23.81 -29.64
N THR A 2 -49.68 -22.80 -28.85
CA THR A 2 -50.97 -22.66 -28.15
C THR A 2 -51.16 -23.64 -27.00
N ARG A 3 -51.16 -23.09 -25.77
CA ARG A 3 -52.24 -23.16 -24.73
C ARG A 3 -52.65 -24.55 -24.19
N ASP A 4 -53.05 -24.69 -22.93
CA ASP A 4 -53.05 -23.83 -21.73
C ASP A 4 -53.31 -24.73 -20.49
N SER A 5 -53.58 -24.12 -19.31
CA SER A 5 -54.37 -24.66 -18.17
C SER A 5 -53.63 -25.35 -17.00
N GLU A 6 -54.05 -25.22 -15.73
CA GLU A 6 -54.73 -24.11 -15.00
C GLU A 6 -54.66 -24.37 -13.47
N ARG A 7 -55.01 -23.36 -12.64
CA ARG A 7 -55.40 -23.45 -11.20
C ARG A 7 -54.27 -23.72 -10.19
N SER A 8 -54.35 -23.35 -8.91
CA SER A 8 -55.13 -22.37 -8.10
C SER A 8 -54.58 -22.43 -6.65
N ARG A 9 -54.80 -21.59 -5.62
CA ARG A 9 -55.47 -20.29 -5.25
C ARG A 9 -54.91 -20.02 -3.81
N SER A 10 -55.02 -18.90 -3.07
CA SER A 10 -55.54 -17.52 -3.14
C SER A 10 -55.12 -16.82 -1.81
N HIS A 11 -55.14 -15.51 -1.53
CA HIS A 11 -55.74 -14.32 -2.19
C HIS A 11 -55.15 -12.99 -1.61
N ARG A 12 -55.34 -11.86 -2.32
CA ARG A 12 -55.89 -10.53 -1.90
C ARG A 12 -55.66 -9.98 -0.46
N ASN A 13 -55.59 -8.67 -0.18
CA ASN A 13 -55.95 -7.42 -0.92
C ASN A 13 -55.27 -6.20 -0.20
N SER A 14 -55.27 -4.93 -0.65
CA SER A 14 -55.87 -4.24 -1.82
C SER A 14 -55.36 -2.79 -2.00
N ARG A 15 -55.11 -2.38 -3.27
CA ARG A 15 -55.57 -1.12 -3.95
C ARG A 15 -55.13 0.25 -3.38
N LEU A 16 -55.07 1.38 -4.13
CA LEU A 16 -55.19 1.79 -5.56
C LEU A 16 -54.43 3.13 -5.69
N GLY A 17 -53.91 3.65 -6.82
CA GLY A 17 -53.74 3.14 -8.20
C GLY A 17 -53.99 4.25 -9.26
N LEU A 18 -53.26 4.20 -10.39
CA LEU A 18 -53.44 5.03 -11.62
C LEU A 18 -53.03 6.54 -11.50
N MET A 19 -52.63 7.29 -12.55
CA MET A 19 -52.27 6.92 -13.94
C MET A 19 -51.29 7.91 -14.62
N LEU A 20 -50.63 7.41 -15.66
CA LEU A 20 -50.03 8.03 -16.86
C LEU A 20 -50.43 9.49 -17.23
N GLY A 21 -49.44 10.25 -17.71
CA GLY A 21 -49.57 11.50 -18.49
C GLY A 21 -48.20 11.95 -19.03
N ALA A 22 -48.12 12.62 -20.19
CA ALA A 22 -46.86 12.90 -20.89
C ALA A 22 -46.73 14.33 -21.47
N TRP A 23 -45.48 14.83 -21.49
CA TRP A 23 -44.84 15.81 -22.40
C TRP A 23 -45.72 16.81 -23.19
N PHE A 24 -45.43 18.13 -23.08
CA PHE A 24 -44.76 18.91 -24.14
C PHE A 24 -44.30 20.32 -23.68
N LEU A 25 -43.67 21.09 -24.57
CA LEU A 25 -42.96 22.37 -24.35
C LEU A 25 -43.85 23.59 -24.06
N GLY A 26 -43.26 24.62 -23.42
CA GLY A 26 -43.75 26.01 -23.36
C GLY A 26 -42.68 26.96 -22.81
N LEU A 27 -42.60 28.21 -23.31
CA LEU A 27 -41.55 29.20 -22.99
C LEU A 27 -42.12 30.57 -22.59
N VAL A 28 -41.24 31.41 -22.00
CA VAL A 28 -41.34 32.87 -21.77
C VAL A 28 -42.03 33.37 -20.46
N THR A 29 -41.43 34.42 -19.90
CA THR A 29 -41.70 35.21 -18.67
C THR A 29 -42.66 36.41 -18.96
N PRO A 30 -42.87 37.48 -18.13
CA PRO A 30 -42.37 37.83 -16.77
C PRO A 30 -43.36 38.50 -15.76
N ALA A 31 -42.85 38.77 -14.54
CA ALA A 31 -43.01 40.00 -13.71
C ALA A 31 -44.37 40.52 -13.10
N LEU A 32 -44.34 40.61 -11.75
CA LEU A 32 -44.73 41.75 -10.86
C LEU A 32 -46.20 42.16 -10.53
N ALA A 33 -46.28 42.93 -9.43
CA ALA A 33 -47.38 43.65 -8.76
C ALA A 33 -48.45 42.78 -8.04
N LEU A 34 -48.76 42.92 -6.73
CA LEU A 34 -48.93 44.04 -5.78
C LEU A 34 -50.33 44.71 -5.77
N ALA A 35 -51.16 44.39 -4.76
CA ALA A 35 -52.23 45.22 -4.18
C ALA A 35 -52.87 44.52 -2.95
N GLN A 36 -53.38 45.17 -1.89
CA GLN A 36 -53.18 46.52 -1.31
C GLN A 36 -53.81 46.56 0.12
N THR A 37 -53.06 46.77 1.21
CA THR A 37 -52.98 48.02 2.03
C THR A 37 -54.09 48.20 3.11
N PRO A 38 -54.35 49.39 3.74
CA PRO A 38 -53.86 49.74 5.09
C PRO A 38 -55.00 50.35 5.98
N PRO A 39 -54.86 51.40 6.83
CA PRO A 39 -53.72 51.98 7.57
C PRO A 39 -53.99 52.23 9.09
N GLY A 40 -52.98 52.73 9.79
CA GLY A 40 -53.10 53.50 11.05
C GLY A 40 -51.80 54.26 11.31
N GLN A 41 -51.87 55.54 11.70
CA GLN A 41 -50.70 56.41 11.94
C GLN A 41 -50.61 56.81 13.41
N ASP A 42 -49.39 56.87 13.93
CA ASP A 42 -48.92 57.96 14.81
C ASP A 42 -47.38 58.00 14.78
N ASP A 43 -46.82 59.21 14.89
CA ASP A 43 -45.39 59.53 14.75
C ASP A 43 -45.11 60.72 15.71
N PRO A 44 -43.91 60.93 16.30
CA PRO A 44 -42.69 60.13 16.30
C PRO A 44 -42.24 59.79 17.76
N PRO A 45 -40.96 59.44 18.05
CA PRO A 45 -39.96 60.51 18.22
C PRO A 45 -38.56 60.20 17.68
N ARG A 46 -37.81 61.28 17.41
CA ARG A 46 -36.34 61.23 17.26
C ARG A 46 -35.66 61.05 18.62
N SER A 47 -34.39 60.63 18.57
CA SER A 47 -33.37 60.89 19.60
C SER A 47 -33.78 60.58 21.05
N GLY A 48 -33.88 59.30 21.38
CA GLY A 48 -33.12 58.84 22.54
C GLY A 48 -31.66 58.73 22.12
N GLU A 49 -30.79 59.58 22.64
CA GLU A 49 -29.35 59.36 22.51
C GLU A 49 -28.99 58.00 23.13
N SER A 50 -27.90 57.38 22.67
CA SER A 50 -27.21 56.45 23.57
C SER A 50 -26.87 57.23 24.84
N LYS A 51 -27.34 56.78 26.01
CA LYS A 51 -26.59 57.06 27.24
C LYS A 51 -25.16 56.65 26.93
N ALA A 52 -24.24 57.60 26.90
CA ALA A 52 -22.85 57.31 26.57
C ALA A 52 -22.37 56.27 27.58
N ASP A 53 -22.14 55.03 27.13
CA ASP A 53 -21.86 53.93 28.05
C ASP A 53 -20.42 53.99 28.53
N THR A 54 -20.23 54.90 29.48
CA THR A 54 -19.18 54.99 30.50
C THR A 54 -17.73 54.91 30.02
N GLY A 55 -17.48 55.07 28.72
CA GLY A 55 -16.15 55.30 28.13
C GLY A 55 -15.16 54.15 28.31
N LYS A 56 -15.62 52.94 28.67
CA LYS A 56 -14.75 51.80 28.91
C LYS A 56 -14.19 51.27 27.59
N SER A 57 -12.86 51.31 27.47
CA SER A 57 -12.16 50.70 26.33
C SER A 57 -12.45 49.20 26.25
N LEU A 58 -12.49 48.65 25.02
CA LEU A 58 -12.57 47.21 24.75
C LEU A 58 -11.51 46.42 25.53
N PHE A 59 -10.35 47.05 25.76
CA PHE A 59 -9.18 46.49 26.42
C PHE A 59 -9.04 46.95 27.89
N SER A 60 -10.09 47.53 28.48
CA SER A 60 -10.10 47.92 29.90
C SER A 60 -10.13 46.70 30.83
N ARG A 61 -9.45 46.77 31.98
CA ARG A 61 -9.24 45.62 32.89
C ARG A 61 -10.55 44.90 33.28
N ASP A 62 -11.64 45.65 33.47
CA ASP A 62 -12.98 45.10 33.78
C ASP A 62 -13.59 44.21 32.67
N ASN A 63 -13.09 44.30 31.43
CA ASN A 63 -13.51 43.49 30.28
C ASN A 63 -12.51 42.35 29.96
N LEU A 64 -11.40 42.25 30.71
CA LEU A 64 -10.39 41.22 30.49
C LEU A 64 -10.74 39.94 31.27
N ILE A 65 -10.65 38.82 30.57
CA ILE A 65 -10.76 37.46 31.11
C ILE A 65 -9.35 36.87 31.20
N ALA A 66 -8.91 36.41 32.38
CA ALA A 66 -7.71 35.57 32.43
C ALA A 66 -8.02 34.18 31.82
N TRP A 67 -7.14 33.67 30.95
CA TRP A 67 -7.41 32.41 30.22
C TRP A 67 -6.17 31.53 30.12
N CYS A 68 -6.39 30.22 30.21
CA CYS A 68 -5.42 29.16 29.96
C CYS A 68 -4.19 29.24 30.88
N ILE A 69 -4.43 29.18 32.19
CA ILE A 69 -3.41 29.37 33.25
C ILE A 69 -3.33 28.21 34.24
N VAL A 70 -4.33 27.34 34.33
CA VAL A 70 -4.42 26.37 35.44
C VAL A 70 -3.41 25.21 35.28
N PRO A 71 -3.35 24.49 34.12
CA PRO A 71 -2.40 23.40 33.91
C PRO A 71 -1.04 23.88 33.36
N PHE A 72 -0.83 25.20 33.26
CA PHE A 72 0.38 25.83 32.72
C PHE A 72 1.13 26.69 33.73
N ASP A 73 0.55 27.01 34.89
CA ASP A 73 1.26 27.69 35.98
C ASP A 73 2.36 26.79 36.55
N SER A 74 3.62 27.14 36.32
CA SER A 74 4.80 26.46 36.87
C SER A 74 4.82 26.41 38.41
N LYS A 75 4.12 27.35 39.09
CA LYS A 75 3.95 27.31 40.56
C LYS A 75 2.88 26.34 41.02
N LYS A 76 2.00 25.88 40.11
CA LYS A 76 0.86 24.99 40.39
C LYS A 76 -0.05 25.50 41.51
N ARG A 77 -0.33 26.82 41.51
CA ARG A 77 -1.14 27.49 42.55
C ARG A 77 -2.48 26.77 42.81
N GLY A 78 -2.85 26.65 44.08
CA GLY A 78 -4.15 26.15 44.49
C GLY A 78 -5.31 27.14 44.22
N PRO A 79 -6.57 26.69 44.34
CA PRO A 79 -7.78 27.51 44.21
C PRO A 79 -7.72 28.92 44.83
N GLU A 80 -7.43 28.99 46.14
CA GLU A 80 -7.33 30.24 46.92
C GLU A 80 -6.20 31.14 46.38
N GLU A 81 -5.02 30.57 46.13
CA GLU A 81 -3.83 31.30 45.68
C GLU A 81 -4.04 31.90 44.29
N ARG A 82 -4.75 31.17 43.41
CA ARG A 82 -5.11 31.61 42.06
C ARG A 82 -6.17 32.70 42.07
N ALA A 83 -7.22 32.56 42.89
CA ALA A 83 -8.25 33.59 43.04
C ALA A 83 -7.65 34.90 43.59
N ALA A 84 -6.77 34.80 44.61
CA ALA A 84 -6.03 35.94 45.15
C ALA A 84 -5.04 36.54 44.14
N MET A 85 -4.38 35.73 43.30
CA MET A 85 -3.53 36.19 42.19
C MET A 85 -4.33 37.00 41.16
N LEU A 86 -5.49 36.48 40.73
CA LEU A 86 -6.36 37.17 39.78
C LEU A 86 -6.85 38.52 40.33
N GLU A 87 -7.18 38.58 41.61
CA GLU A 87 -7.50 39.84 42.28
C GLU A 87 -6.32 40.82 42.33
N ARG A 88 -5.11 40.37 42.68
CA ARG A 88 -3.89 41.21 42.67
C ARG A 88 -3.61 41.83 41.29
N LEU A 89 -3.80 41.05 40.23
CA LEU A 89 -3.61 41.49 38.83
C LEU A 89 -4.77 42.36 38.30
N GLY A 90 -5.85 42.50 39.06
CA GLY A 90 -7.03 43.29 38.70
C GLY A 90 -8.01 42.58 37.75
N PHE A 91 -7.89 41.27 37.54
CA PHE A 91 -8.88 40.50 36.80
C PHE A 91 -10.15 40.31 37.64
N LYS A 92 -11.30 40.66 37.07
CA LYS A 92 -12.62 40.37 37.65
C LYS A 92 -13.41 39.33 36.86
N ARG A 93 -12.76 38.71 35.86
CA ARG A 93 -13.32 37.68 34.97
C ARG A 93 -12.28 36.60 34.69
N PHE A 94 -12.71 35.35 34.64
CA PHE A 94 -11.83 34.18 34.50
C PHE A 94 -12.48 33.09 33.63
N ALA A 95 -11.68 32.47 32.76
CA ALA A 95 -12.03 31.29 32.00
C ALA A 95 -11.18 30.11 32.50
N TYR A 96 -11.84 29.08 33.01
CA TYR A 96 -11.17 27.95 33.66
C TYR A 96 -10.85 26.85 32.65
N ASP A 97 -9.56 26.62 32.41
CA ASP A 97 -9.08 25.36 31.83
C ASP A 97 -8.70 24.38 32.94
N TRP A 98 -8.78 23.08 32.64
CA TRP A 98 -8.59 22.03 33.64
C TRP A 98 -8.02 20.76 33.01
N ARG A 99 -7.58 19.83 33.86
CA ARG A 99 -7.13 18.45 33.55
C ARG A 99 -7.61 17.53 34.67
N ALA A 100 -7.64 16.21 34.46
CA ALA A 100 -8.29 15.23 35.35
C ALA A 100 -7.99 15.40 36.85
N GLU A 101 -6.76 15.74 37.21
CA GLU A 101 -6.29 15.99 38.59
C GLU A 101 -6.95 17.21 39.27
N HIS A 102 -7.55 18.12 38.50
CA HIS A 102 -8.20 19.34 39.00
C HIS A 102 -9.68 19.15 39.36
N ILE A 103 -10.35 18.10 38.81
CA ILE A 103 -11.78 17.82 39.06
C ILE A 103 -12.15 17.85 40.55
N PRO A 104 -11.38 17.23 41.47
CA PRO A 104 -11.72 17.23 42.90
C PRO A 104 -11.72 18.61 43.58
N THR A 105 -11.19 19.64 42.91
CA THR A 105 -11.06 21.00 43.47
C THR A 105 -12.04 22.03 42.88
N PHE A 106 -12.92 21.64 41.94
CA PHE A 106 -13.80 22.59 41.25
C PHE A 106 -14.71 23.41 42.20
N ASP A 107 -15.31 22.79 43.21
CA ASP A 107 -16.10 23.50 44.24
C ASP A 107 -15.26 24.55 44.99
N ALA A 108 -14.03 24.19 45.36
CA ALA A 108 -13.12 25.07 46.10
C ALA A 108 -12.61 26.24 45.23
N GLU A 109 -12.37 26.00 43.94
CA GLU A 109 -12.08 27.04 42.95
C GLU A 109 -13.23 28.04 42.85
N ILE A 110 -14.48 27.57 42.75
CA ILE A 110 -15.64 28.45 42.64
C ILE A 110 -15.86 29.30 43.89
N GLU A 111 -15.75 28.73 45.09
CA GLU A 111 -15.92 29.51 46.33
C GLU A 111 -14.75 30.48 46.57
N ALA A 112 -13.52 30.14 46.17
CA ALA A 112 -12.38 31.07 46.16
C ALA A 112 -12.60 32.24 45.18
N LEU A 113 -13.04 31.96 43.95
CA LEU A 113 -13.32 33.00 42.95
C LEU A 113 -14.44 33.95 43.41
N LYS A 114 -15.52 33.42 44.01
CA LYS A 114 -16.58 34.25 44.64
C LYS A 114 -16.03 35.15 45.74
N LYS A 115 -15.21 34.61 46.63
CA LYS A 115 -14.59 35.33 47.76
C LYS A 115 -13.71 36.50 47.29
N HIS A 116 -12.96 36.33 46.21
CA HIS A 116 -12.10 37.36 45.60
C HIS A 116 -12.81 38.24 44.54
N GLY A 117 -14.13 38.09 44.40
CA GLY A 117 -14.95 38.88 43.48
C GLY A 117 -14.61 38.68 42.01
N VAL A 118 -14.19 37.47 41.62
CA VAL A 118 -13.84 37.08 40.25
C VAL A 118 -14.97 36.24 39.65
N ALA A 119 -15.52 36.66 38.51
CA ALA A 119 -16.56 35.92 37.81
C ALA A 119 -15.97 34.78 36.96
N LEU A 120 -16.52 33.57 37.11
CA LEU A 120 -16.23 32.44 36.22
C LEU A 120 -17.11 32.54 34.96
N ASP A 121 -16.53 33.11 33.91
CA ASP A 121 -17.20 33.39 32.63
C ASP A 121 -17.27 32.16 31.72
N ALA A 122 -16.27 31.30 31.76
CA ALA A 122 -16.13 30.19 30.84
C ALA A 122 -15.45 28.97 31.48
N PHE A 123 -15.74 27.79 30.92
CA PHE A 123 -15.19 26.51 31.35
C PHE A 123 -14.76 25.72 30.12
N TRP A 124 -13.54 25.19 30.13
CA TRP A 124 -13.01 24.36 29.05
C TRP A 124 -13.67 22.98 29.02
N VAL A 125 -14.07 22.49 27.86
CA VAL A 125 -14.68 21.17 27.69
C VAL A 125 -14.14 20.52 26.41
N ALA A 126 -13.21 19.59 26.54
CA ALA A 126 -12.62 18.86 25.42
C ALA A 126 -12.62 17.35 25.74
N PRO A 127 -13.20 16.48 24.88
CA PRO A 127 -13.90 16.79 23.62
C PRO A 127 -15.28 17.44 23.84
N GLY A 128 -15.75 18.17 22.84
CA GLY A 128 -17.04 18.89 22.84
C GLY A 128 -18.28 18.03 22.67
N GLU A 129 -18.54 17.10 23.58
CA GLU A 129 -19.69 16.19 23.57
C GLU A 129 -20.16 15.81 24.99
N LEU A 130 -21.40 15.32 25.14
CA LEU A 130 -22.04 15.06 26.46
C LEU A 130 -21.59 13.72 27.11
N ASN A 131 -20.30 13.66 27.41
CA ASN A 131 -19.59 12.58 28.11
C ASN A 131 -19.71 12.69 29.66
N ASN A 132 -18.93 11.89 30.40
CA ASN A 132 -18.95 11.91 31.88
C ASN A 132 -18.38 13.20 32.49
N GLU A 133 -17.31 13.74 31.90
CA GLU A 133 -16.59 14.91 32.42
C GLU A 133 -17.40 16.19 32.26
N SER A 134 -17.99 16.39 31.07
CA SER A 134 -18.92 17.49 30.81
C SER A 134 -20.15 17.45 31.71
N ARG A 135 -20.62 16.26 32.14
CA ARG A 135 -21.70 16.12 33.13
C ARG A 135 -21.27 16.58 34.52
N LEU A 136 -20.04 16.31 34.95
CA LEU A 136 -19.49 16.84 36.20
C LEU A 136 -19.38 18.37 36.15
N ILE A 137 -18.89 18.92 35.05
CA ILE A 137 -18.79 20.37 34.83
C ILE A 137 -20.19 21.03 34.84
N LEU A 138 -21.17 20.42 34.16
CA LEU A 138 -22.55 20.90 34.16
C LEU A 138 -23.19 20.84 35.56
N ASP A 139 -22.95 19.79 36.35
CA ASP A 139 -23.46 19.72 37.73
C ASP A 139 -22.79 20.77 38.63
N VAL A 140 -21.49 20.98 38.49
CA VAL A 140 -20.72 22.02 39.17
C VAL A 140 -21.23 23.43 38.84
N LEU A 141 -21.42 23.77 37.56
CA LEU A 141 -21.98 25.06 37.17
C LEU A 141 -23.42 25.22 37.71
N LYS A 142 -24.23 24.16 37.67
CA LYS A 142 -25.61 24.13 38.17
C LYS A 142 -25.71 24.32 39.69
N ARG A 143 -24.93 23.58 40.50
CA ARG A 143 -24.97 23.63 41.97
C ARG A 143 -24.52 24.97 42.53
N HIS A 144 -23.60 25.67 41.85
CA HIS A 144 -23.17 27.02 42.23
C HIS A 144 -23.93 28.16 41.49
N GLY A 145 -24.86 27.84 40.58
CA GLY A 145 -25.70 28.82 39.87
C GLY A 145 -24.99 29.63 38.78
N ILE A 146 -23.88 29.13 38.25
CA ILE A 146 -23.00 29.84 37.30
C ILE A 146 -23.51 29.69 35.86
N LYS A 147 -23.48 30.79 35.09
CA LYS A 147 -23.91 30.87 33.70
C LYS A 147 -22.72 31.09 32.77
N ALA A 148 -21.91 30.04 32.62
CA ALA A 148 -20.67 30.08 31.86
C ALA A 148 -20.85 29.83 30.35
N GLN A 149 -19.81 30.15 29.59
CA GLN A 149 -19.56 29.66 28.24
C GLN A 149 -18.78 28.34 28.32
N LEU A 150 -19.33 27.23 27.80
CA LEU A 150 -18.59 25.98 27.65
C LEU A 150 -17.76 26.06 26.36
N TRP A 151 -16.45 26.19 26.49
CA TRP A 151 -15.52 26.35 25.37
C TRP A 151 -15.10 24.95 24.86
N VAL A 152 -15.44 24.63 23.61
CA VAL A 152 -15.40 23.26 23.07
C VAL A 152 -14.62 23.12 21.77
N LEU A 153 -13.91 22.00 21.63
CA LEU A 153 -13.27 21.55 20.39
C LEU A 153 -13.75 20.17 19.95
N LEU A 154 -13.71 19.90 18.65
CA LEU A 154 -13.82 18.57 18.06
C LEU A 154 -12.71 18.37 17.01
N ASP A 155 -12.22 17.15 16.86
CA ASP A 155 -11.29 16.75 15.78
C ASP A 155 -12.09 16.19 14.59
N PHE A 156 -11.76 16.69 13.39
CA PHE A 156 -12.32 16.28 12.11
C PHE A 156 -11.25 16.22 11.00
N GLY A 157 -9.96 16.18 11.37
CA GLY A 157 -8.85 16.14 10.42
C GLY A 157 -8.67 17.44 9.61
N ALA A 158 -8.11 17.30 8.40
CA ALA A 158 -7.57 18.41 7.62
C ALA A 158 -8.59 19.49 7.19
N ASP A 159 -8.10 20.72 7.15
CA ASP A 159 -8.84 22.00 7.20
C ASP A 159 -9.87 22.22 6.08
N ARG A 160 -9.65 21.64 4.89
CA ARG A 160 -10.44 21.91 3.68
C ARG A 160 -11.13 20.65 3.14
N VAL A 161 -12.46 20.71 3.03
CA VAL A 161 -13.30 19.82 2.20
C VAL A 161 -14.43 20.63 1.56
N SER A 162 -15.15 20.05 0.59
CA SER A 162 -16.24 20.71 -0.12
C SER A 162 -17.33 19.71 -0.54
N GLY A 163 -18.52 20.21 -0.87
CA GLY A 163 -19.67 19.39 -1.27
C GLY A 163 -20.09 18.40 -0.19
N ALA A 164 -20.46 17.17 -0.58
CA ALA A 164 -21.05 16.18 0.31
C ALA A 164 -20.21 15.82 1.55
N GLU A 165 -18.88 15.90 1.51
CA GLU A 165 -18.02 15.67 2.68
C GLU A 165 -18.02 16.88 3.63
N GLN A 166 -18.18 18.11 3.13
CA GLN A 166 -18.41 19.29 3.98
C GLN A 166 -19.75 19.15 4.72
N ASP A 167 -20.82 18.82 4.01
CA ASP A 167 -22.15 18.61 4.60
C ASP A 167 -22.11 17.51 5.68
N ARG A 168 -21.47 16.37 5.36
CA ARG A 168 -21.27 15.24 6.28
C ARG A 168 -20.51 15.62 7.56
N ARG A 169 -19.47 16.46 7.47
CA ARG A 169 -18.73 16.93 8.66
C ARG A 169 -19.55 17.91 9.50
N VAL A 170 -20.32 18.79 8.86
CA VAL A 170 -21.28 19.66 9.56
C VAL A 170 -22.32 18.82 10.31
N GLU A 171 -22.94 17.82 9.67
CA GLU A 171 -23.86 16.88 10.33
C GLU A 171 -23.22 16.17 11.54
N ALA A 172 -22.01 15.64 11.38
CA ALA A 172 -21.31 14.91 12.44
C ALA A 172 -20.93 15.80 13.64
N ALA A 173 -20.50 17.05 13.38
CA ALA A 173 -20.22 18.02 14.44
C ALA A 173 -21.51 18.46 15.16
N VAL A 174 -22.58 18.72 14.41
CA VAL A 174 -23.92 19.05 14.95
C VAL A 174 -24.46 17.92 15.84
N ALA A 175 -24.27 16.66 15.45
CA ALA A 175 -24.70 15.49 16.22
C ALA A 175 -23.95 15.35 17.56
N LYS A 176 -22.64 15.63 17.59
CA LYS A 176 -21.83 15.62 18.83
C LYS A 176 -22.14 16.80 19.77
N LEU A 177 -22.27 18.01 19.21
CA LEU A 177 -22.45 19.24 19.99
C LEU A 177 -23.86 19.39 20.58
N ARG A 178 -24.91 18.96 19.87
CA ARG A 178 -26.32 19.21 20.25
C ARG A 178 -26.66 18.76 21.68
N PRO A 179 -26.38 17.52 22.13
CA PRO A 179 -26.75 17.08 23.48
C PRO A 179 -26.08 17.93 24.57
N LEU A 180 -24.84 18.37 24.34
CA LEU A 180 -24.10 19.24 25.27
C LEU A 180 -24.66 20.68 25.25
N ALA A 181 -25.00 21.20 24.07
CA ALA A 181 -25.64 22.52 23.93
C ALA A 181 -26.99 22.57 24.63
N GLU A 182 -27.83 21.55 24.49
CA GLU A 182 -29.14 21.43 25.13
C GLU A 182 -29.02 21.29 26.66
N ALA A 183 -28.07 20.47 27.14
CA ALA A 183 -27.78 20.34 28.57
C ALA A 183 -27.26 21.66 29.19
N ALA A 184 -26.41 22.40 28.48
CA ALA A 184 -25.97 23.74 28.88
C ALA A 184 -27.14 24.74 28.89
N LYS A 185 -28.03 24.70 27.88
CA LYS A 185 -29.22 25.55 27.77
C LYS A 185 -30.14 25.39 28.99
N ALA A 186 -30.30 24.16 29.47
CA ALA A 186 -31.14 23.83 30.62
C ALA A 186 -30.66 24.43 31.96
N ILE A 187 -29.38 24.84 32.05
CA ILE A 187 -28.81 25.53 33.22
C ILE A 187 -28.47 27.00 32.94
N GLY A 188 -28.85 27.53 31.77
CA GLY A 188 -28.58 28.92 31.36
C GLY A 188 -27.13 29.17 30.90
N CYS A 189 -26.37 28.12 30.59
CA CYS A 189 -25.03 28.21 30.00
C CYS A 189 -25.09 28.23 28.46
N THR A 190 -24.01 28.71 27.85
CA THR A 190 -23.82 28.75 26.39
C THR A 190 -22.69 27.80 25.96
N LEU A 191 -22.62 27.49 24.66
CA LEU A 191 -21.58 26.64 24.07
C LEU A 191 -20.79 27.46 23.04
N ALA A 192 -19.47 27.53 23.18
CA ALA A 192 -18.60 28.31 22.30
C ALA A 192 -17.62 27.40 21.56
N LEU A 193 -17.72 27.36 20.22
CA LEU A 193 -16.81 26.63 19.36
C LEU A 193 -15.43 27.29 19.40
N TYR A 194 -14.39 26.52 19.70
CA TYR A 194 -13.02 27.00 19.89
C TYR A 194 -12.14 26.62 18.69
N ASN A 195 -11.39 27.58 18.14
CA ASN A 195 -10.46 27.32 17.05
C ASN A 195 -9.15 26.67 17.52
N HIS A 196 -8.98 25.36 17.31
CA HIS A 196 -7.75 24.61 17.65
C HIS A 196 -7.06 24.05 16.38
N GLY A 197 -7.18 24.75 15.25
CA GLY A 197 -6.78 24.22 13.93
C GLY A 197 -7.66 23.04 13.48
N GLY A 198 -7.28 22.39 12.38
CA GLY A 198 -8.10 21.37 11.74
C GLY A 198 -9.35 21.95 11.08
N TRP A 199 -10.15 21.09 10.45
CA TRP A 199 -11.42 21.47 9.83
C TRP A 199 -12.36 22.21 10.80
N PHE A 200 -12.42 21.78 12.06
CA PHE A 200 -13.23 22.43 13.09
C PHE A 200 -12.67 23.80 13.54
N GLY A 201 -11.38 24.07 13.29
CA GLY A 201 -10.71 25.30 13.68
C GLY A 201 -10.87 26.46 12.69
N GLU A 202 -11.23 26.19 11.44
CA GLU A 202 -11.52 27.23 10.44
C GLU A 202 -12.88 27.90 10.74
N PRO A 203 -12.95 29.24 10.91
CA PRO A 203 -14.18 29.92 11.32
C PRO A 203 -15.37 29.74 10.37
N GLU A 204 -15.14 29.57 9.07
CA GLU A 204 -16.16 29.27 8.07
C GLU A 204 -16.94 27.99 8.45
N ASN A 205 -16.24 26.96 8.90
CA ASN A 205 -16.84 25.70 9.32
C ASN A 205 -17.58 25.85 10.65
N GLN A 206 -17.03 26.64 11.59
CA GLN A 206 -17.70 26.96 12.85
C GLN A 206 -19.02 27.71 12.63
N VAL A 207 -19.05 28.69 11.73
CA VAL A 207 -20.29 29.39 11.34
C VAL A 207 -21.28 28.42 10.71
N ALA A 208 -20.86 27.55 9.77
CA ALA A 208 -21.74 26.56 9.15
C ALA A 208 -22.37 25.58 10.16
N ILE A 209 -21.59 25.13 11.16
CA ILE A 209 -22.06 24.29 12.27
C ILE A 209 -23.09 25.06 13.13
N ILE A 210 -22.80 26.32 13.49
CA ILE A 210 -23.69 27.14 14.32
C ILE A 210 -24.99 27.47 13.57
N ASP A 211 -24.95 27.80 12.28
CA ASP A 211 -26.15 28.07 11.50
C ASP A 211 -26.99 26.81 11.26
N ARG A 212 -26.39 25.62 11.31
CA ARG A 212 -27.15 24.37 11.36
C ARG A 212 -27.77 24.13 12.74
N LEU A 213 -27.01 24.28 13.83
CA LEU A 213 -27.53 24.18 15.19
C LEU A 213 -28.71 25.16 15.43
N LYS A 214 -28.58 26.41 14.95
CA LYS A 214 -29.65 27.43 15.02
C LYS A 214 -30.89 27.03 14.22
N ARG A 215 -30.74 26.50 12.99
CA ARG A 215 -31.86 25.95 12.19
C ARG A 215 -32.59 24.82 12.92
N ASP A 216 -31.84 24.01 13.66
CA ASP A 216 -32.35 22.88 14.41
C ASP A 216 -32.79 23.25 15.86
N GLY A 217 -32.98 24.55 16.17
CA GLY A 217 -33.55 25.04 17.43
C GLY A 217 -32.55 25.29 18.58
N VAL A 218 -31.26 25.01 18.36
CA VAL A 218 -30.18 25.21 19.32
C VAL A 218 -29.58 26.59 19.14
N THR A 219 -29.95 27.53 20.00
CA THR A 219 -29.63 28.97 19.85
C THR A 219 -28.58 29.50 20.83
N ASN A 220 -28.23 28.75 21.88
CA ASN A 220 -27.24 29.13 22.90
C ASN A 220 -25.79 28.80 22.47
N VAL A 221 -25.48 29.00 21.19
CA VAL A 221 -24.24 28.58 20.52
C VAL A 221 -23.53 29.75 19.84
N GLY A 222 -22.20 29.79 19.95
CA GLY A 222 -21.35 30.84 19.37
C GLY A 222 -19.90 30.40 19.21
N ILE A 223 -18.98 31.36 19.05
CA ILE A 223 -17.54 31.15 18.78
C ILE A 223 -16.71 31.78 19.89
N VAL A 224 -15.62 31.12 20.30
CA VAL A 224 -14.50 31.72 21.02
C VAL A 224 -13.25 31.64 20.14
N TYR A 225 -12.66 32.79 19.82
CA TYR A 225 -11.53 32.87 18.91
C TYR A 225 -10.21 33.14 19.63
N ASN A 226 -9.14 32.46 19.23
CA ASN A 226 -7.84 32.42 19.92
C ASN A 226 -6.70 32.70 18.92
N LEU A 227 -5.91 33.75 19.18
CA LEU A 227 -4.83 34.17 18.28
C LEU A 227 -3.71 33.12 18.12
N HIS A 228 -3.30 32.43 19.19
CA HIS A 228 -2.25 31.40 19.14
C HIS A 228 -2.55 30.16 18.28
N HIS A 229 -3.80 29.94 17.89
CA HIS A 229 -4.18 28.95 16.87
C HIS A 229 -4.48 29.59 15.50
N GLY A 230 -4.47 30.92 15.41
CA GLY A 230 -4.75 31.71 14.21
C GLY A 230 -3.51 32.21 13.46
N HIS A 231 -2.34 31.55 13.58
CA HIS A 231 -1.12 31.95 12.83
C HIS A 231 -1.33 31.93 11.30
N ALA A 232 -2.07 30.96 10.78
CA ALA A 232 -2.47 30.93 9.37
C ALA A 232 -3.56 31.98 9.02
N HIS A 233 -4.30 32.46 10.03
CA HIS A 233 -5.42 33.38 9.85
C HIS A 233 -5.01 34.86 9.80
N VAL A 234 -3.80 35.22 10.22
CA VAL A 234 -3.34 36.62 10.38
C VAL A 234 -3.62 37.47 9.14
N GLY A 235 -3.27 36.98 7.95
CA GLY A 235 -3.45 37.71 6.69
C GLY A 235 -4.92 37.91 6.26
N ARG A 236 -5.86 37.16 6.85
CA ARG A 236 -7.32 37.21 6.57
C ARG A 236 -8.16 37.58 7.81
N LEU A 237 -7.52 38.04 8.88
CA LEU A 237 -8.15 38.22 10.20
C LEU A 237 -9.30 39.24 10.20
N ARG A 238 -9.21 40.30 9.37
CA ARG A 238 -10.26 41.32 9.24
C ARG A 238 -11.56 40.75 8.66
N GLU A 239 -11.44 39.89 7.64
CA GLU A 239 -12.56 39.21 6.98
C GLU A 239 -13.17 38.17 7.93
N LEU A 240 -12.32 37.39 8.60
CA LEU A 240 -12.73 36.41 9.60
C LEU A 240 -13.47 37.04 10.78
N ILE A 241 -13.02 38.18 11.32
CA ILE A 241 -13.75 38.87 12.38
C ILE A 241 -15.11 39.36 11.87
N ALA A 242 -15.21 39.88 10.63
CA ALA A 242 -16.49 40.28 10.06
C ALA A 242 -17.47 39.10 9.93
N LEU A 243 -16.98 37.92 9.50
CA LEU A 243 -17.73 36.67 9.42
C LEU A 243 -18.16 36.16 10.80
N MET A 244 -17.25 36.11 11.79
CA MET A 244 -17.53 35.57 13.12
C MET A 244 -18.38 36.49 13.99
N LYS A 245 -18.34 37.82 13.79
CA LYS A 245 -18.92 38.82 14.69
C LYS A 245 -20.37 38.56 15.15
N PRO A 246 -21.32 38.06 14.32
CA PRO A 246 -22.68 37.75 14.77
C PRO A 246 -22.79 36.51 15.69
N HIS A 247 -21.68 35.81 15.93
CA HIS A 247 -21.58 34.55 16.68
C HIS A 247 -20.50 34.60 17.79
N LEU A 248 -19.62 35.61 17.78
CA LEU A 248 -18.41 35.69 18.60
C LEU A 248 -18.70 36.08 20.06
N LEU A 249 -18.50 35.14 20.98
CA LEU A 249 -18.78 35.25 22.42
C LEU A 249 -17.58 35.73 23.25
N ALA A 250 -16.35 35.48 22.80
CA ALA A 250 -15.10 35.94 23.40
C ALA A 250 -13.96 35.94 22.37
N PHE A 251 -12.95 36.81 22.56
CA PHE A 251 -11.76 36.86 21.70
C PHE A 251 -10.48 36.92 22.54
N ASN A 252 -9.59 35.94 22.38
CA ASN A 252 -8.47 35.66 23.28
C ASN A 252 -7.12 36.05 22.64
N LEU A 253 -6.32 36.80 23.39
CA LEU A 253 -5.11 37.49 22.93
C LEU A 253 -3.82 36.91 23.51
N ASN A 254 -2.78 36.99 22.68
CA ASN A 254 -1.36 36.81 23.01
C ASN A 254 -0.54 37.63 22.00
N GLY A 255 0.75 37.83 22.26
CA GLY A 255 1.67 38.41 21.28
C GLY A 255 1.89 37.46 20.10
N MET A 256 1.92 38.03 18.88
CA MET A 256 1.93 37.32 17.59
C MET A 256 3.02 37.88 16.66
N GLY A 257 3.76 37.00 15.98
CA GLY A 257 4.84 37.37 15.08
C GLY A 257 4.82 36.64 13.73
N PRO A 258 5.66 37.05 12.77
CA PRO A 258 5.76 36.39 11.47
C PRO A 258 6.13 34.93 11.65
N GLU A 259 5.36 34.03 11.02
CA GLU A 259 5.56 32.59 11.08
C GLU A 259 5.75 32.05 12.51
N GLY A 260 5.05 32.64 13.49
CA GLY A 260 5.30 32.41 14.91
C GLY A 260 5.24 30.94 15.31
N ASP A 261 4.19 30.24 14.90
CA ASP A 261 4.03 28.80 15.14
C ASP A 261 5.20 27.96 14.59
N ALA A 262 5.66 28.29 13.38
CA ALA A 262 6.70 27.55 12.65
C ALA A 262 8.14 27.86 13.10
N ASN A 263 8.34 28.86 13.96
CA ASN A 263 9.66 29.28 14.45
C ASN A 263 9.80 29.14 15.98
N GLY A 264 8.94 28.36 16.64
CA GLY A 264 8.92 28.20 18.10
C GLY A 264 8.41 29.44 18.87
N ARG A 265 7.84 30.42 18.17
CA ARG A 265 7.35 31.71 18.68
C ARG A 265 5.81 31.79 18.65
N LYS A 266 5.14 30.65 18.87
CA LYS A 266 3.67 30.49 18.80
C LYS A 266 2.92 31.42 19.76
N ILE A 267 3.49 31.66 20.95
CA ILE A 267 2.90 32.48 22.01
C ILE A 267 3.99 33.40 22.55
N LEU A 268 3.88 34.70 22.26
CA LEU A 268 4.72 35.75 22.85
C LEU A 268 3.91 36.51 23.93
N PRO A 269 4.57 37.18 24.89
CA PRO A 269 3.89 38.22 25.67
C PRO A 269 3.44 39.36 24.74
N LEU A 270 2.28 39.95 25.01
CA LEU A 270 1.81 41.13 24.27
C LEU A 270 2.85 42.26 24.31
N GLY A 271 2.98 42.99 23.20
CA GLY A 271 3.99 44.03 23.00
C GLY A 271 5.34 43.50 22.49
N GLN A 272 5.56 42.19 22.51
CA GLN A 272 6.76 41.54 21.94
C GLN A 272 6.52 40.92 20.55
N GLY A 273 5.25 40.77 20.15
CA GLY A 273 4.92 40.37 18.79
C GLY A 273 4.95 41.55 17.82
N ALA A 274 5.23 41.25 16.54
CA ALA A 274 5.31 42.27 15.49
C ALA A 274 3.93 42.67 14.95
N PHE A 275 2.89 41.86 15.20
CA PHE A 275 1.54 42.08 14.69
C PHE A 275 0.57 42.66 15.73
N ASP A 276 0.94 42.64 17.01
CA ASP A 276 0.06 42.91 18.16
C ASP A 276 -0.75 44.21 18.01
N LEU A 277 -0.08 45.31 17.64
CA LEU A 277 -0.73 46.62 17.49
C LEU A 277 -1.78 46.64 16.38
N ASP A 278 -1.52 45.97 15.25
CA ASP A 278 -2.45 45.98 14.11
C ASP A 278 -3.58 44.95 14.27
N MET A 279 -3.33 43.85 14.99
CA MET A 279 -4.38 42.95 15.45
C MET A 279 -5.33 43.67 16.41
N LEU A 280 -4.82 44.33 17.46
CA LEU A 280 -5.63 45.12 18.40
C LEU A 280 -6.43 46.21 17.69
N ARG A 281 -5.82 46.91 16.71
CA ARG A 281 -6.51 47.88 15.85
C ARG A 281 -7.63 47.22 15.06
N THR A 282 -7.35 46.14 14.33
CA THR A 282 -8.34 45.42 13.52
C THR A 282 -9.50 44.88 14.36
N ILE A 283 -9.24 44.41 15.59
CA ILE A 283 -10.26 43.96 16.54
C ILE A 283 -11.12 45.14 17.02
N ARG A 284 -10.51 46.26 17.45
CA ARG A 284 -11.23 47.48 17.89
C ARG A 284 -12.12 48.04 16.79
N ASP A 285 -11.55 48.18 15.59
CA ASP A 285 -12.13 48.82 14.41
C ASP A 285 -13.19 47.95 13.74
N SER A 286 -13.19 46.63 13.96
CA SER A 286 -14.31 45.74 13.57
C SER A 286 -15.64 46.08 14.27
N GLY A 287 -15.58 46.89 15.33
CA GLY A 287 -16.74 47.17 16.18
C GLY A 287 -17.15 45.99 17.06
N TYR A 288 -16.23 45.06 17.37
CA TYR A 288 -16.43 44.07 18.43
C TYR A 288 -16.42 44.75 19.81
N ARG A 289 -17.30 44.30 20.72
CA ARG A 289 -17.51 44.87 22.07
C ARG A 289 -17.71 43.82 23.16
N GLY A 290 -17.38 42.56 22.87
CA GLY A 290 -17.45 41.46 23.85
C GLY A 290 -16.19 41.34 24.71
N PRO A 291 -16.14 40.33 25.58
CA PRO A 291 -15.00 40.08 26.47
C PRO A 291 -13.70 39.75 25.72
N ILE A 292 -12.58 40.14 26.31
CA ILE A 292 -11.24 39.92 25.76
C ILE A 292 -10.45 38.99 26.67
N GLY A 293 -10.07 37.81 26.19
CA GLY A 293 -9.20 36.89 26.92
C GLY A 293 -7.73 37.32 26.88
N ILE A 294 -7.00 37.13 27.98
CA ILE A 294 -5.55 37.29 28.09
C ILE A 294 -4.95 35.91 28.37
N LEU A 295 -4.13 35.41 27.44
CA LEU A 295 -3.63 34.04 27.42
C LEU A 295 -2.37 33.84 28.27
N GLY A 296 -2.39 32.85 29.17
CA GLY A 296 -1.24 32.40 29.95
C GLY A 296 -0.70 31.01 29.59
N HIS A 297 -0.99 30.51 28.38
CA HIS A 297 -0.68 29.15 27.91
C HIS A 297 0.83 28.93 27.63
N THR A 298 1.66 29.05 28.66
CA THR A 298 3.12 28.86 28.65
C THR A 298 3.55 28.31 30.00
N GLN A 299 4.54 27.41 30.03
CA GLN A 299 5.02 26.68 31.23
C GLN A 299 5.84 27.55 32.21
N ASP A 300 5.49 28.83 32.34
CA ASP A 300 6.17 29.85 33.15
C ASP A 300 5.37 30.12 34.44
N ASP A 301 5.69 31.16 35.22
CA ASP A 301 4.79 31.62 36.27
C ASP A 301 3.57 32.33 35.64
N ALA A 302 2.36 31.84 35.92
CA ALA A 302 1.14 32.43 35.37
C ALA A 302 0.89 33.88 35.83
N GLU A 303 1.34 34.25 37.03
CA GLU A 303 1.22 35.62 37.55
C GLU A 303 2.12 36.59 36.76
N GLU A 304 3.35 36.16 36.47
CA GLU A 304 4.31 36.92 35.68
C GLU A 304 3.89 37.00 34.20
N ARG A 305 3.43 35.89 33.60
CA ARG A 305 2.97 35.87 32.19
C ARG A 305 1.72 36.72 31.99
N LEU A 306 0.78 36.72 32.94
CA LEU A 306 -0.37 37.62 32.90
C LEU A 306 0.07 39.08 33.07
N GLN A 307 0.96 39.39 34.02
CA GLN A 307 1.47 40.76 34.20
C GLN A 307 2.23 41.26 32.97
N ASP A 308 3.06 40.44 32.32
CA ASP A 308 3.76 40.81 31.08
C ASP A 308 2.79 41.13 29.94
N ASN A 309 1.72 40.34 29.79
CA ASN A 309 0.65 40.62 28.82
C ASN A 309 -0.11 41.91 29.15
N LEU A 310 -0.35 42.19 30.43
CA LEU A 310 -1.04 43.40 30.89
C LEU A 310 -0.19 44.66 30.69
N ASP A 311 1.10 44.62 31.03
CA ASP A 311 2.06 45.69 30.74
C ASP A 311 2.18 45.93 29.23
N GLY A 312 2.19 44.86 28.44
CA GLY A 312 2.16 44.89 26.98
C GLY A 312 0.90 45.56 26.43
N LEU A 313 -0.27 45.25 26.99
CA LEU A 313 -1.54 45.85 26.61
C LEU A 313 -1.60 47.34 26.97
N ASP A 314 -1.16 47.72 28.17
CA ASP A 314 -1.10 49.11 28.62
C ASP A 314 -0.08 49.94 27.80
N TRP A 315 0.96 49.30 27.24
CA TRP A 315 1.88 49.92 26.26
C TRP A 315 1.27 50.06 24.86
N LEU A 316 0.50 49.06 24.39
CA LEU A 316 -0.07 49.02 23.04
C LEU A 316 -1.32 49.89 22.88
N VAL A 317 -2.26 49.84 23.83
CA VAL A 317 -3.57 50.50 23.72
C VAL A 317 -3.47 52.01 23.46
N PRO A 318 -2.60 52.79 24.13
CA PRO A 318 -2.42 54.21 23.84
C PRO A 318 -1.99 54.52 22.39
N GLN A 319 -1.30 53.59 21.73
CA GLN A 319 -0.82 53.73 20.34
C GLN A 319 -1.94 53.52 19.31
N LEU A 320 -3.04 52.84 19.69
CA LEU A 320 -4.23 52.70 18.84
C LEU A 320 -4.89 54.06 18.57
N ASP A 321 -4.72 55.00 19.49
CA ASP A 321 -5.27 56.37 19.43
C ASP A 321 -4.20 57.40 18.97
N GLY A 322 -3.13 56.93 18.32
CA GLY A 322 -2.13 57.77 17.66
C GLY A 322 -1.03 58.35 18.55
N LYS A 323 -0.95 57.98 19.84
CA LYS A 323 0.18 58.37 20.70
C LYS A 323 1.46 57.62 20.28
N PRO A 324 2.64 58.27 20.33
CA PRO A 324 3.89 57.59 20.01
C PRO A 324 4.21 56.47 21.02
N ALA A 325 4.87 55.42 20.56
CA ALA A 325 5.33 54.34 21.42
C ALA A 325 6.37 54.84 22.44
N GLY A 326 6.12 54.62 23.72
CA GLY A 326 7.14 54.76 24.77
C GLY A 326 8.14 53.59 24.75
N PRO A 327 9.08 53.54 25.71
CA PRO A 327 9.94 52.37 25.91
C PRO A 327 9.10 51.09 26.01
N ARG A 328 9.50 50.04 25.28
CA ARG A 328 8.77 48.75 25.31
C ARG A 328 8.94 48.09 26.70
N PRO A 329 7.88 47.48 27.28
CA PRO A 329 8.01 46.65 28.47
C PRO A 329 9.07 45.56 28.30
N THR A 330 9.84 45.32 29.36
CA THR A 330 10.75 44.17 29.46
C THR A 330 10.00 43.04 30.15
N PRO A 331 9.74 41.89 29.50
CA PRO A 331 9.04 40.78 30.12
C PRO A 331 9.82 40.16 31.27
N ARG A 332 9.09 39.63 32.24
CA ARG A 332 9.59 38.80 33.34
C ARG A 332 9.78 37.37 32.87
N THR A 333 8.83 36.89 32.07
CA THR A 333 8.79 35.54 31.51
C THR A 333 9.61 35.41 30.22
N PRO A 334 10.13 34.21 29.88
CA PRO A 334 10.91 33.99 28.67
C PRO A 334 10.19 34.39 27.38
N VAL A 335 10.89 35.16 26.54
CA VAL A 335 10.50 35.41 25.15
C VAL A 335 11.25 34.43 24.25
N PRO A 336 10.56 33.50 23.56
CA PRO A 336 11.21 32.58 22.62
C PRO A 336 12.01 33.33 21.53
N GLY A 337 13.30 32.97 21.45
CA GLY A 337 14.24 33.51 20.47
C GLY A 337 14.07 32.91 19.07
N LEU A 338 14.94 33.33 18.14
CA LEU A 338 15.07 32.70 16.83
C LEU A 338 16.07 31.54 16.91
N LEU A 339 15.77 30.41 16.26
CA LEU A 339 16.66 29.25 16.22
C LEU A 339 17.96 29.59 15.45
N PRO A 340 19.14 29.19 15.95
CA PRO A 340 20.42 29.49 15.30
C PRO A 340 20.67 28.59 14.08
N LYS A 341 21.22 29.17 13.00
CA LYS A 341 21.62 28.40 11.81
C LYS A 341 22.99 27.71 12.00
N PRO A 342 23.22 26.53 11.38
CA PRO A 342 24.55 25.95 11.21
C PRO A 342 25.49 26.87 10.42
N LYS A 343 26.80 26.60 10.48
CA LYS A 343 27.81 27.28 9.63
C LYS A 343 28.14 26.44 8.40
N VAL A 344 27.90 27.03 7.23
CA VAL A 344 28.33 26.53 5.91
C VAL A 344 29.86 26.67 5.76
N SER A 345 30.51 25.78 5.00
CA SER A 345 31.96 25.90 4.75
C SER A 345 32.27 26.97 3.68
N ALA A 346 33.51 27.45 3.61
CA ALA A 346 33.91 28.45 2.62
C ALA A 346 33.83 27.94 1.16
N GLU A 347 33.97 26.63 0.96
CA GLU A 347 33.91 25.99 -0.36
C GLU A 347 32.45 25.71 -0.79
N ASP A 348 31.60 25.31 0.16
CA ASP A 348 30.15 25.25 -0.05
C ASP A 348 29.58 26.63 -0.38
N GLN A 349 29.95 27.68 0.38
CA GLN A 349 29.45 29.04 0.15
C GLN A 349 29.85 29.55 -1.24
N LYS A 350 31.10 29.32 -1.67
CA LYS A 350 31.52 29.64 -3.04
C LYS A 350 30.69 28.89 -4.09
N THR A 351 30.29 27.65 -3.82
CA THR A 351 29.43 26.85 -4.70
C THR A 351 27.99 27.41 -4.74
N ILE A 352 27.45 27.81 -3.59
CA ILE A 352 26.17 28.51 -3.46
C ILE A 352 26.18 29.83 -4.26
N ASP A 353 27.18 30.70 -4.00
CA ASP A 353 27.33 32.01 -4.65
C ASP A 353 27.39 31.89 -6.17
N THR A 354 28.17 30.92 -6.67
CA THR A 354 28.34 30.65 -8.11
C THR A 354 27.02 30.19 -8.73
N LEU A 355 26.34 29.21 -8.12
CA LEU A 355 25.08 28.68 -8.65
C LEU A 355 23.97 29.75 -8.64
N ILE A 356 23.92 30.62 -7.62
CA ILE A 356 22.99 31.76 -7.57
C ILE A 356 23.28 32.76 -8.70
N ALA A 357 24.55 33.07 -8.96
CA ALA A 357 24.94 34.01 -10.01
C ALA A 357 24.58 33.48 -11.41
N GLU A 358 25.00 32.26 -11.74
CA GLU A 358 24.70 31.60 -13.02
C GLU A 358 23.19 31.40 -13.21
N SER A 359 22.43 31.10 -12.14
CA SER A 359 20.98 30.92 -12.23
C SER A 359 20.23 32.23 -12.52
N ARG A 360 20.80 33.39 -12.16
CA ARG A 360 20.23 34.72 -12.47
C ARG A 360 20.60 35.22 -13.85
N GLU A 361 21.83 34.93 -14.30
CA GLU A 361 22.31 35.34 -15.63
C GLU A 361 21.73 34.45 -16.74
N GLN A 362 21.75 33.14 -16.52
CA GLN A 362 21.54 32.16 -17.57
C GLN A 362 20.25 31.36 -17.42
N GLY A 363 19.71 31.21 -16.20
CA GLY A 363 18.57 30.36 -15.86
C GLY A 363 17.22 30.83 -16.44
N ASP A 364 16.31 29.89 -16.67
CA ASP A 364 14.98 30.10 -17.23
C ASP A 364 13.91 29.45 -16.32
N PRO A 365 13.03 30.23 -15.68
CA PRO A 365 12.04 29.71 -14.74
C PRO A 365 10.97 28.85 -15.43
N ARG A 366 10.80 28.96 -16.76
CA ARG A 366 9.86 28.12 -17.53
C ARG A 366 10.39 26.68 -17.63
N ARG A 367 11.69 26.52 -17.94
CA ARG A 367 12.37 25.21 -17.88
C ARG A 367 12.53 24.70 -16.44
N GLY A 368 12.71 25.60 -15.48
CA GLY A 368 12.77 25.21 -14.07
C GLY A 368 11.46 24.61 -13.55
N ALA A 369 10.31 25.10 -14.02
CA ALA A 369 9.00 24.49 -13.75
C ALA A 369 8.88 23.09 -14.38
N GLU A 370 9.39 22.88 -15.60
CA GLU A 370 9.45 21.57 -16.25
C GLU A 370 10.34 20.58 -15.46
N VAL A 371 11.51 21.04 -14.98
CA VAL A 371 12.41 20.25 -14.11
C VAL A 371 11.76 19.92 -12.77
N PHE A 372 11.06 20.87 -12.15
CA PHE A 372 10.34 20.66 -10.88
C PHE A 372 9.19 19.64 -11.02
N ALA A 373 8.51 19.63 -12.17
CA ALA A 373 7.43 18.71 -12.49
C ALA A 373 7.88 17.32 -12.98
N ALA A 374 9.14 17.17 -13.39
CA ALA A 374 9.63 15.92 -13.97
C ALA A 374 9.66 14.78 -12.93
N ALA A 375 8.92 13.70 -13.21
CA ALA A 375 8.78 12.56 -12.30
C ALA A 375 10.13 11.94 -11.86
N GLN A 376 11.14 11.98 -12.73
CA GLN A 376 12.51 11.53 -12.46
C GLN A 376 13.24 12.28 -11.32
N PHE A 377 12.79 13.48 -10.96
CA PHE A 377 13.34 14.29 -9.86
C PHE A 377 12.37 14.40 -8.67
N GLY A 378 11.10 13.99 -8.83
CA GLY A 378 10.13 13.82 -7.75
C GLY A 378 9.70 15.07 -6.96
N CYS A 379 10.22 16.26 -7.29
CA CYS A 379 10.04 17.46 -6.47
C CYS A 379 8.56 17.80 -6.25
N LEU A 380 7.77 17.82 -7.34
CA LEU A 380 6.32 18.07 -7.29
C LEU A 380 5.51 16.95 -6.60
N SER A 381 6.02 15.72 -6.56
CA SER A 381 5.40 14.61 -5.80
C SER A 381 5.49 14.82 -4.28
N CYS A 382 6.51 15.54 -3.81
CA CYS A 382 6.70 15.85 -2.40
C CYS A 382 6.19 17.24 -2.01
N HIS A 383 6.38 18.25 -2.88
CA HIS A 383 6.18 19.67 -2.57
C HIS A 383 5.05 20.30 -3.39
N LYS A 384 4.24 21.15 -2.74
CA LYS A 384 3.16 21.90 -3.37
C LYS A 384 3.60 23.29 -3.85
N VAL A 385 3.18 23.70 -5.04
CA VAL A 385 3.33 25.05 -5.60
C VAL A 385 2.00 25.47 -6.25
N GLY A 386 1.45 26.61 -5.80
CA GLY A 386 0.08 27.00 -6.15
C GLY A 386 -0.91 26.01 -5.54
N GLU A 387 -1.78 25.42 -6.36
CA GLU A 387 -2.66 24.32 -5.92
C GLU A 387 -2.13 22.92 -6.30
N GLN A 388 -0.93 22.81 -6.89
CA GLN A 388 -0.42 21.59 -7.52
C GLN A 388 0.74 20.96 -6.73
N GLY A 389 0.79 19.63 -6.65
CA GLY A 389 1.85 18.87 -5.98
C GLY A 389 1.53 18.36 -4.58
N GLY A 390 2.50 17.68 -3.97
CA GLY A 390 2.35 16.92 -2.73
C GLY A 390 2.48 17.71 -1.42
N ALA A 391 2.14 17.06 -0.31
CA ALA A 391 2.25 17.60 1.06
C ALA A 391 3.21 16.79 1.96
N ILE A 392 4.11 16.02 1.35
CA ILE A 392 5.13 15.23 2.04
C ILE A 392 6.24 16.17 2.54
N GLY A 393 6.73 17.03 1.65
CA GLY A 393 7.61 18.16 1.95
C GLY A 393 6.83 19.48 2.11
N PRO A 394 7.50 20.57 2.52
CA PRO A 394 6.88 21.88 2.68
C PRO A 394 6.35 22.47 1.36
N GLU A 395 5.25 23.22 1.44
CA GLU A 395 4.77 24.06 0.34
C GLU A 395 5.82 25.12 -0.04
N LEU A 396 6.06 25.26 -1.35
CA LEU A 396 7.07 26.14 -1.95
C LEU A 396 6.47 27.31 -2.76
N THR A 397 5.14 27.48 -2.81
CA THR A 397 4.44 28.55 -3.55
C THR A 397 5.03 29.95 -3.35
N LYS A 398 5.62 30.22 -2.17
CA LYS A 398 6.25 31.49 -1.79
C LYS A 398 7.74 31.37 -1.48
N ALA A 399 8.41 30.30 -1.90
CA ALA A 399 9.82 30.03 -1.58
C ALA A 399 10.73 31.20 -1.96
N GLY A 400 10.56 31.78 -3.16
CA GLY A 400 11.32 32.93 -3.65
C GLY A 400 11.11 34.24 -2.89
N VAL A 401 10.15 34.32 -1.95
CA VAL A 401 9.92 35.50 -1.07
C VAL A 401 10.06 35.20 0.42
N CYS A 402 9.89 33.95 0.85
CA CYS A 402 10.09 33.51 2.24
C CYS A 402 11.53 33.05 2.53
N LEU A 403 12.27 32.57 1.53
CA LEU A 403 13.63 32.06 1.68
C LEU A 403 14.67 32.98 1.04
N THR A 404 15.89 32.98 1.59
CA THR A 404 17.06 33.57 0.92
C THR A 404 17.52 32.66 -0.22
N PRO A 405 18.13 33.21 -1.29
CA PRO A 405 18.71 32.41 -2.38
C PRO A 405 19.66 31.31 -1.90
N ASP A 406 20.48 31.63 -0.90
CA ASP A 406 21.39 30.70 -0.22
C ASP A 406 20.64 29.50 0.37
N GLN A 407 19.54 29.72 1.08
CA GLN A 407 18.71 28.65 1.64
C GLN A 407 18.01 27.81 0.57
N ILE A 408 17.61 28.42 -0.55
CA ILE A 408 17.02 27.70 -1.69
C ILE A 408 18.07 26.74 -2.27
N VAL A 409 19.30 27.20 -2.50
CA VAL A 409 20.39 26.36 -3.04
C VAL A 409 20.83 25.30 -2.02
N GLU A 410 21.02 25.67 -0.74
CA GLU A 410 21.41 24.72 0.31
C GLU A 410 20.37 23.62 0.50
N SER A 411 19.06 23.94 0.45
CA SER A 411 17.99 22.93 0.51
C SER A 411 17.95 22.01 -0.71
N VAL A 412 18.36 22.49 -1.90
CA VAL A 412 18.39 21.68 -3.13
C VAL A 412 19.63 20.79 -3.22
N LEU A 413 20.80 21.29 -2.80
CA LEU A 413 22.05 20.53 -2.85
C LEU A 413 22.22 19.59 -1.65
N TRP A 414 21.85 20.02 -0.45
CA TRP A 414 22.16 19.32 0.81
C TRP A 414 20.98 19.33 1.79
N PRO A 415 19.85 18.69 1.45
CA PRO A 415 18.58 18.79 2.20
C PRO A 415 18.65 18.32 3.66
N LYS A 416 19.68 17.58 4.07
CA LYS A 416 19.92 17.21 5.48
C LYS A 416 20.54 18.32 6.35
N ARG A 417 21.13 19.38 5.76
CA ARG A 417 21.77 20.47 6.54
C ARG A 417 20.77 21.34 7.28
N GLN A 418 19.60 21.58 6.68
CA GLN A 418 18.49 22.33 7.26
C GLN A 418 17.16 21.66 6.91
N VAL A 419 16.69 20.80 7.81
CA VAL A 419 15.32 20.24 7.74
C VAL A 419 14.35 21.27 8.32
N LYS A 420 13.20 21.49 7.69
CA LYS A 420 12.16 22.39 8.22
C LYS A 420 11.44 21.72 9.40
N ASP A 421 11.14 22.50 10.45
CA ASP A 421 10.32 22.03 11.56
C ASP A 421 8.97 21.47 11.08
N GLY A 422 8.55 20.35 11.68
CA GLY A 422 7.41 19.54 11.21
C GLY A 422 7.72 18.58 10.05
N TYR A 423 8.93 18.61 9.48
CA TYR A 423 9.38 17.74 8.38
C TYR A 423 10.63 16.89 8.70
N ASN A 424 11.01 16.77 9.98
CA ASN A 424 11.91 15.72 10.46
C ASN A 424 11.09 14.42 10.68
N ALA A 425 11.36 13.39 9.88
CA ALA A 425 10.65 12.13 9.93
C ALA A 425 11.24 11.19 10.98
N THR A 426 10.36 10.38 11.58
CA THR A 426 10.71 9.30 12.50
C THR A 426 10.21 7.98 11.93
N VAL A 427 11.02 6.93 12.06
CA VAL A 427 10.60 5.54 11.88
C VAL A 427 10.31 4.95 13.25
N VAL A 428 9.15 4.31 13.38
CA VAL A 428 8.67 3.65 14.60
C VAL A 428 8.49 2.17 14.31
N ALA A 429 9.17 1.31 15.06
CA ALA A 429 8.97 -0.13 15.05
C ALA A 429 7.92 -0.50 16.11
N THR A 430 6.93 -1.30 15.74
CA THR A 430 5.91 -1.80 16.68
C THR A 430 6.21 -3.22 17.15
N THR A 431 5.70 -3.57 18.33
CA THR A 431 5.82 -4.93 18.92
C THR A 431 5.13 -6.04 18.11
N GLN A 432 4.45 -5.70 17.00
CA GLN A 432 3.92 -6.64 16.02
C GLN A 432 4.80 -6.79 14.77
N GLY A 433 5.99 -6.17 14.74
CA GLY A 433 6.94 -6.21 13.63
C GLY A 433 6.66 -5.20 12.50
N THR A 434 5.74 -4.26 12.69
CA THR A 434 5.40 -3.24 11.68
C THR A 434 6.30 -2.02 11.80
N LEU A 435 6.79 -1.51 10.67
CA LEU A 435 7.49 -0.22 10.59
C LEU A 435 6.52 0.87 10.11
N VAL A 436 6.38 1.95 10.88
CA VAL A 436 5.58 3.14 10.55
C VAL A 436 6.51 4.33 10.37
N GLN A 437 6.44 5.01 9.22
CA GLN A 437 7.28 6.19 8.92
C GLN A 437 6.44 7.45 8.78
N GLY A 438 6.76 8.49 9.55
CA GLY A 438 5.99 9.72 9.54
C GLY A 438 6.56 10.84 10.40
N TYR A 439 5.86 11.97 10.42
CA TYR A 439 6.23 13.16 11.16
C TYR A 439 5.51 13.18 12.50
N ILE A 440 6.23 13.20 13.63
CA ILE A 440 5.61 13.25 14.96
C ILE A 440 4.76 14.53 15.07
N GLN A 441 3.48 14.35 15.37
CA GLN A 441 2.52 15.43 15.64
C GLN A 441 2.42 15.70 17.15
N PHE A 442 2.54 14.65 17.97
CA PHE A 442 2.61 14.72 19.42
C PHE A 442 3.24 13.44 20.00
N ALA A 443 3.79 13.54 21.20
CA ALA A 443 4.18 12.40 22.02
C ALA A 443 3.84 12.67 23.48
N THR A 444 3.31 11.66 24.17
CA THR A 444 2.97 11.69 25.59
C THR A 444 3.59 10.49 26.30
N GLU A 445 3.36 10.36 27.61
CA GLU A 445 3.75 9.15 28.37
C GLU A 445 2.94 7.90 27.97
N HIS A 446 1.86 8.04 27.20
CA HIS A 446 0.94 6.94 26.89
C HIS A 446 0.75 6.67 25.39
N GLU A 447 0.90 7.69 24.53
CA GLU A 447 0.76 7.55 23.07
C GLU A 447 1.71 8.46 22.26
N VAL A 448 1.99 8.06 21.03
CA VAL A 448 2.68 8.86 20.01
C VAL A 448 1.76 9.01 18.80
N GLY A 449 1.54 10.26 18.37
CA GLY A 449 0.84 10.59 17.14
C GLY A 449 1.81 10.92 16.02
N LEU A 450 1.69 10.26 14.87
CA LEU A 450 2.49 10.54 13.67
C LEU A 450 1.59 10.84 12.47
N ARG A 451 1.99 11.79 11.63
CA ARG A 451 1.46 11.97 10.28
C ARG A 451 2.25 11.09 9.32
N GLU A 452 1.66 9.99 8.87
CA GLU A 452 2.28 9.03 7.94
C GLU A 452 2.77 9.74 6.67
N ALA A 453 4.03 9.49 6.29
CA ALA A 453 4.69 10.26 5.25
C ALA A 453 4.08 10.07 3.86
N THR A 454 3.64 8.87 3.54
CA THR A 454 3.15 8.47 2.20
C THR A 454 1.66 8.77 1.99
N THR A 455 0.83 8.65 3.04
CA THR A 455 -0.63 8.83 2.94
C THR A 455 -1.15 10.12 3.57
N GLY A 456 -0.33 10.81 4.37
CA GLY A 456 -0.75 11.96 5.17
C GLY A 456 -1.68 11.64 6.34
N LYS A 457 -1.99 10.36 6.61
CA LYS A 457 -2.91 9.96 7.70
C LYS A 457 -2.29 10.17 9.08
N SER A 458 -3.09 10.62 10.03
CA SER A 458 -2.74 10.62 11.45
C SER A 458 -2.86 9.20 12.02
N ILE A 459 -1.74 8.60 12.39
CA ILE A 459 -1.64 7.32 13.12
C ILE A 459 -1.39 7.64 14.59
N ARG A 460 -2.08 6.95 15.50
CA ARG A 460 -1.77 6.95 16.93
C ARG A 460 -1.27 5.56 17.33
N LEU A 461 -0.17 5.51 18.09
CA LEU A 461 0.42 4.28 18.61
C LEU A 461 0.51 4.40 20.14
N ALA A 462 0.03 3.41 20.89
CA ALA A 462 0.24 3.38 22.33
C ALA A 462 1.73 3.14 22.64
N LYS A 463 2.24 3.72 23.73
CA LYS A 463 3.65 3.56 24.14
C LYS A 463 4.02 2.12 24.48
N SER A 464 3.04 1.28 24.82
CA SER A 464 3.18 -0.19 24.98
C SER A 464 3.48 -0.92 23.68
N ASP A 465 3.08 -0.36 22.55
CA ASP A 465 3.04 -1.03 21.26
C ASP A 465 4.27 -0.65 20.41
N VAL A 466 5.13 0.24 20.93
CA VAL A 466 6.34 0.75 20.30
C VAL A 466 7.56 0.01 20.85
N GLU A 467 8.20 -0.79 20.00
CA GLU A 467 9.47 -1.48 20.30
C GLU A 467 10.66 -0.50 20.22
N GLY A 468 10.62 0.44 19.26
CA GLY A 468 11.68 1.42 19.08
C GLY A 468 11.29 2.60 18.21
N MET A 469 12.01 3.71 18.36
CA MET A 469 11.84 4.94 17.57
C MET A 469 13.20 5.44 17.11
N LYS A 470 13.31 5.87 15.85
CA LYS A 470 14.54 6.41 15.27
C LYS A 470 14.23 7.62 14.41
N GLU A 471 14.87 8.75 14.68
CA GLU A 471 14.86 9.90 13.77
C GLU A 471 15.61 9.56 12.48
N GLN A 472 15.00 9.95 11.36
CA GLN A 472 15.48 9.66 10.01
C GLN A 472 15.92 10.93 9.26
N GLY A 473 15.59 12.12 9.77
CA GLY A 473 15.86 13.40 9.12
C GLY A 473 14.78 13.77 8.10
N THR A 474 15.16 14.58 7.10
CA THR A 474 14.29 14.86 5.95
C THR A 474 14.00 13.61 5.13
N LEU A 475 12.85 13.59 4.46
CA LEU A 475 12.51 12.57 3.44
C LEU A 475 12.92 12.99 2.02
N MET A 476 13.41 14.22 1.83
CA MET A 476 13.99 14.64 0.56
C MET A 476 15.34 13.94 0.34
N PRO A 477 15.52 13.14 -0.73
CA PRO A 477 16.77 12.44 -0.98
C PRO A 477 17.95 13.39 -1.23
N GLU A 478 19.14 12.98 -0.80
CA GLU A 478 20.41 13.58 -1.23
C GLU A 478 20.73 13.14 -2.67
N GLY A 479 21.63 13.86 -3.34
CA GLY A 479 22.04 13.57 -4.72
C GLY A 479 21.02 13.92 -5.82
N LEU A 480 19.80 14.35 -5.48
CA LEU A 480 18.78 14.79 -6.46
C LEU A 480 19.32 15.83 -7.44
N ALA A 481 20.08 16.81 -6.94
CA ALA A 481 20.68 17.84 -7.76
C ALA A 481 21.88 17.34 -8.58
N GLU A 482 22.52 16.23 -8.22
CA GLU A 482 23.66 15.64 -8.93
C GLU A 482 23.19 14.89 -10.18
N ALA A 483 22.04 14.21 -10.10
CA ALA A 483 21.36 13.56 -11.23
C ALA A 483 20.84 14.54 -12.31
N MET A 484 20.85 15.84 -12.03
CA MET A 484 20.50 16.88 -13.00
C MET A 484 21.71 17.27 -13.85
N THR A 485 21.48 17.63 -15.12
CA THR A 485 22.49 18.40 -15.88
C THR A 485 22.70 19.78 -15.26
N SER A 486 23.86 20.41 -15.46
CA SER A 486 24.10 21.78 -14.96
C SER A 486 23.04 22.77 -15.46
N ARG A 487 22.56 22.61 -16.70
CA ARG A 487 21.48 23.43 -17.26
C ARG A 487 20.17 23.29 -16.47
N GLN A 488 19.78 22.06 -16.11
CA GLN A 488 18.58 21.79 -15.31
C GLN A 488 18.71 22.33 -13.87
N ARG A 489 19.90 22.27 -13.25
CA ARG A 489 20.15 22.90 -11.93
C ARG A 489 19.91 24.41 -11.98
N LEU A 490 20.50 25.10 -12.95
CA LEU A 490 20.34 26.56 -13.10
C LEU A 490 18.89 26.96 -13.38
N ASP A 491 18.20 26.18 -14.22
CA ASP A 491 16.78 26.40 -14.53
C ASP A 491 15.89 26.20 -13.28
N LEU A 492 16.09 25.12 -12.52
CA LEU A 492 15.36 24.84 -11.28
C LEU A 492 15.60 25.91 -10.20
N VAL A 493 16.85 26.29 -9.95
CA VAL A 493 17.18 27.32 -8.94
C VAL A 493 16.64 28.68 -9.34
N CYS A 494 16.69 29.03 -10.64
CA CYS A 494 16.02 30.24 -11.15
C CYS A 494 14.51 30.21 -10.89
N PHE A 495 13.82 29.11 -11.21
CA PHE A 495 12.39 28.94 -10.93
C PHE A 495 12.07 29.11 -9.44
N LEU A 496 12.75 28.40 -8.55
CA LEU A 496 12.51 28.47 -7.10
C LEU A 496 12.74 29.89 -6.53
N MET A 497 13.75 30.63 -7.01
CA MET A 497 13.96 32.03 -6.64
C MET A 497 12.84 32.98 -7.12
N THR A 498 12.08 32.62 -8.16
CA THR A 498 10.97 33.45 -8.68
C THR A 498 9.62 33.20 -8.01
N LEU A 499 9.43 32.10 -7.28
CA LEU A 499 8.14 31.73 -6.68
C LEU A 499 7.61 32.78 -5.69
N GLY A 500 6.39 33.27 -5.91
CA GLY A 500 5.75 34.31 -5.12
C GLY A 500 6.17 35.74 -5.51
N ARG A 501 6.92 35.93 -6.61
CA ARG A 501 7.32 37.25 -7.14
C ARG A 501 6.49 37.64 -8.37
N PRO A 502 6.26 38.94 -8.62
CA PRO A 502 5.48 39.39 -9.77
C PRO A 502 6.03 38.85 -11.11
N GLY A 503 5.22 38.03 -11.79
CA GLY A 503 5.57 37.39 -13.07
C GLY A 503 5.62 35.86 -13.04
N ASP A 504 5.65 35.26 -11.84
CA ASP A 504 5.65 33.80 -11.62
C ASP A 504 4.50 33.05 -12.32
N ALA A 505 3.33 33.68 -12.45
CA ALA A 505 2.11 33.14 -13.06
C ALA A 505 2.30 32.46 -14.43
N LYS A 506 3.30 32.86 -15.25
CA LYS A 506 3.59 32.18 -16.54
C LYS A 506 4.39 30.89 -16.39
N ALA A 507 5.23 30.77 -15.35
CA ALA A 507 5.96 29.54 -15.05
C ALA A 507 5.08 28.57 -14.24
N THR A 508 4.33 29.06 -13.25
CA THR A 508 3.40 28.24 -12.47
C THR A 508 2.20 27.76 -13.29
N ALA A 509 1.84 28.43 -14.40
CA ALA A 509 0.87 27.91 -15.37
C ALA A 509 1.26 26.57 -16.00
N ILE A 510 2.56 26.22 -16.06
CA ILE A 510 3.00 24.89 -16.52
C ILE A 510 2.69 23.82 -15.48
N LEU A 511 2.82 24.14 -14.19
CA LEU A 511 2.34 23.24 -13.12
C LEU A 511 0.81 23.13 -13.12
N SER A 512 0.11 24.19 -13.54
CA SER A 512 -1.35 24.21 -13.70
C SER A 512 -1.87 23.45 -14.93
N GLN A 513 -1.00 22.90 -15.78
CA GLN A 513 -1.39 21.82 -16.69
C GLN A 513 -1.95 20.66 -15.84
N PRO A 514 -3.17 20.16 -16.09
CA PRO A 514 -3.78 19.19 -15.20
C PRO A 514 -2.95 17.90 -15.13
N HIS A 515 -2.56 17.49 -13.92
CA HIS A 515 -2.05 16.13 -13.66
C HIS A 515 -3.11 15.05 -13.83
N THR A 516 -4.35 15.41 -14.15
CA THR A 516 -5.34 14.51 -14.74
C THR A 516 -4.85 14.11 -16.14
N PRO A 517 -4.54 12.83 -16.40
CA PRO A 517 -4.10 12.41 -17.73
C PRO A 517 -5.14 12.71 -18.79
N ALA A 518 -4.69 13.00 -20.02
CA ALA A 518 -5.58 13.24 -21.14
C ALA A 518 -6.55 12.06 -21.35
N GLN A 519 -7.82 12.34 -21.64
CA GLN A 519 -8.83 11.29 -21.80
C GLN A 519 -8.98 10.90 -23.27
N PHE A 520 -9.06 9.60 -23.53
CA PHE A 520 -9.45 9.04 -24.81
C PHE A 520 -10.39 7.85 -24.62
N THR A 521 -11.21 7.57 -25.63
CA THR A 521 -12.13 6.44 -25.64
C THR A 521 -11.53 5.31 -26.47
N TYR A 522 -11.43 4.12 -25.87
CA TYR A 522 -10.97 2.89 -26.51
C TYR A 522 -12.04 1.80 -26.39
N ALA A 523 -11.98 0.81 -27.29
CA ALA A 523 -12.73 -0.44 -27.15
C ALA A 523 -11.80 -1.54 -26.61
N ASN A 524 -12.34 -2.47 -25.81
CA ASN A 524 -11.58 -3.59 -25.25
C ASN A 524 -11.05 -4.54 -26.33
N GLY A 525 -11.87 -4.84 -27.33
CA GLY A 525 -11.52 -5.76 -28.43
C GLY A 525 -10.35 -5.24 -29.30
N PRO A 526 -9.54 -6.14 -29.89
CA PRO A 526 -8.35 -5.80 -30.67
C PRO A 526 -8.64 -5.05 -31.98
N ILE A 527 -7.61 -4.42 -32.54
CA ILE A 527 -7.65 -3.67 -33.80
C ILE A 527 -7.87 -4.60 -35.02
N VAL A 528 -7.33 -5.83 -34.97
CA VAL A 528 -7.43 -6.84 -36.05
C VAL A 528 -8.03 -8.13 -35.49
N PRO A 529 -9.37 -8.23 -35.32
CA PRO A 529 -10.00 -9.27 -34.51
C PRO A 529 -9.88 -10.70 -35.05
N GLU A 530 -9.39 -10.88 -36.28
CA GLU A 530 -9.15 -12.15 -36.95
C GLU A 530 -7.85 -12.83 -36.46
N LEU A 531 -6.91 -12.06 -35.89
CA LEU A 531 -5.65 -12.57 -35.33
C LEU A 531 -5.78 -13.02 -33.86
N TRP A 532 -6.94 -12.80 -33.25
CA TRP A 532 -7.23 -13.04 -31.84
C TRP A 532 -8.50 -13.90 -31.69
N PRO A 533 -8.49 -15.17 -32.16
CA PRO A 533 -9.68 -16.01 -32.20
C PRO A 533 -10.26 -16.33 -30.83
N ASN A 534 -9.46 -16.34 -29.76
CA ASN A 534 -9.92 -16.64 -28.41
C ASN A 534 -10.28 -15.38 -27.60
N ARG A 535 -10.30 -14.19 -28.21
CA ARG A 535 -10.50 -12.90 -27.51
C ARG A 535 -11.78 -12.85 -26.66
N ASP A 536 -12.86 -13.48 -27.14
CA ASP A 536 -14.18 -13.50 -26.52
C ASP A 536 -14.34 -14.71 -25.55
N HIS A 537 -13.31 -15.54 -25.40
CA HIS A 537 -13.28 -16.68 -24.47
C HIS A 537 -13.36 -16.21 -23.01
N ALA A 538 -13.88 -17.05 -22.12
CA ALA A 538 -14.31 -16.65 -20.78
C ALA A 538 -13.21 -16.01 -19.90
N VAL A 539 -11.93 -16.30 -20.16
CA VAL A 539 -10.76 -15.73 -19.45
C VAL A 539 -10.12 -14.53 -20.15
N ASN A 540 -10.46 -14.32 -21.44
CA ASN A 540 -9.89 -13.31 -22.32
C ASN A 540 -10.84 -12.11 -22.49
N ARG A 541 -12.15 -12.31 -22.29
CA ARG A 541 -13.26 -11.33 -22.41
C ARG A 541 -13.02 -9.98 -21.70
N ASP A 542 -12.29 -10.00 -20.57
CA ASP A 542 -12.05 -8.84 -19.70
C ASP A 542 -10.74 -8.09 -20.07
N ARG A 543 -10.00 -8.56 -21.08
CA ARG A 543 -8.75 -7.93 -21.54
C ARG A 543 -9.02 -6.66 -22.35
N ILE A 544 -8.05 -5.76 -22.37
CA ILE A 544 -8.05 -4.53 -23.16
C ILE A 544 -6.88 -4.62 -24.14
N TYR A 545 -7.14 -5.15 -25.33
CA TYR A 545 -6.15 -5.38 -26.36
C TYR A 545 -5.65 -4.05 -26.95
N ASP A 546 -4.41 -4.03 -27.45
CA ASP A 546 -3.82 -2.93 -28.24
C ASP A 546 -3.91 -1.53 -27.60
N PHE A 547 -4.02 -1.41 -26.26
CA PHE A 547 -4.28 -0.15 -25.57
C PHE A 547 -3.30 0.97 -25.98
N TYR A 548 -2.00 0.72 -25.86
CA TYR A 548 -0.96 1.71 -26.20
C TYR A 548 -0.92 2.04 -27.70
N ALA A 549 -1.31 1.11 -28.58
CA ALA A 549 -1.41 1.38 -30.01
C ALA A 549 -2.59 2.30 -30.33
N LYS A 550 -3.76 2.04 -29.73
CA LYS A 550 -4.96 2.89 -29.82
C LYS A 550 -4.74 4.28 -29.23
N GLU A 551 -4.02 4.35 -28.11
CA GLU A 551 -3.61 5.59 -27.45
C GLU A 551 -2.69 6.42 -28.35
N ALA A 552 -1.58 5.83 -28.82
CA ALA A 552 -0.66 6.49 -29.74
C ALA A 552 -1.37 6.94 -31.03
N GLU A 553 -2.20 6.07 -31.61
CA GLU A 553 -3.03 6.41 -32.77
C GLU A 553 -4.05 7.52 -32.51
N TYR A 554 -4.56 7.68 -31.28
CA TYR A 554 -5.51 8.73 -30.95
C TYR A 554 -4.79 10.07 -30.75
N PHE A 555 -3.69 10.09 -29.99
CA PHE A 555 -2.97 11.31 -29.65
C PHE A 555 -2.08 11.83 -30.78
N ALA A 556 -1.54 10.97 -31.65
CA ALA A 556 -0.83 11.38 -32.87
C ALA A 556 -1.73 12.09 -33.91
N LYS A 557 -3.05 12.08 -33.73
CA LYS A 557 -4.04 12.78 -34.57
C LYS A 557 -4.52 14.10 -33.96
N GLN A 558 -4.03 14.49 -32.78
CA GLN A 558 -4.39 15.74 -32.10
C GLN A 558 -3.47 16.90 -32.52
N PRO A 559 -3.95 18.16 -32.51
CA PRO A 559 -3.13 19.32 -32.87
C PRO A 559 -2.06 19.68 -31.83
N GLU A 560 -2.25 19.25 -30.58
CA GLU A 560 -1.29 19.41 -29.48
C GLU A 560 -1.11 18.05 -28.78
N VAL A 561 0.13 17.69 -28.47
CA VAL A 561 0.44 16.48 -27.70
C VAL A 561 0.25 16.80 -26.20
N PRO A 562 -0.57 16.04 -25.45
CA PRO A 562 -0.80 16.33 -24.04
C PRO A 562 0.47 16.06 -23.21
N PRO A 563 0.69 16.78 -22.10
CA PRO A 563 1.86 16.60 -21.24
C PRO A 563 1.82 15.29 -20.42
N LEU A 564 0.65 14.65 -20.33
CA LEU A 564 0.45 13.40 -19.59
C LEU A 564 -0.59 12.52 -20.30
N LEU A 565 -0.16 11.31 -20.68
CA LEU A 565 -0.98 10.28 -21.31
C LEU A 565 -1.66 9.38 -20.25
N PRO A 566 -2.85 8.84 -20.54
CA PRO A 566 -3.62 8.03 -19.60
C PRO A 566 -2.91 6.70 -19.25
N PRO A 567 -2.66 6.42 -17.95
CA PRO A 567 -2.09 5.15 -17.54
C PRO A 567 -3.01 3.99 -17.93
N PHE A 568 -2.43 2.82 -18.21
CA PHE A 568 -3.21 1.63 -18.58
C PHE A 568 -4.31 1.35 -17.52
N PRO A 569 -5.58 1.25 -17.93
CA PRO A 569 -6.73 1.04 -17.06
C PRO A 569 -6.58 -0.28 -16.29
N GLY A 570 -6.19 -0.18 -15.03
CA GLY A 570 -5.88 -1.34 -14.19
C GLY A 570 -4.58 -1.22 -13.37
N LEU A 571 -3.76 -0.18 -13.52
CA LEU A 571 -2.56 -0.03 -12.68
C LEU A 571 -2.85 -0.06 -11.17
N ASP A 572 -3.95 0.55 -10.72
CA ASP A 572 -4.29 0.69 -9.28
C ASP A 572 -5.06 -0.50 -8.67
N GLY A 573 -4.84 -1.71 -9.18
CA GLY A 573 -5.32 -2.95 -8.55
C GLY A 573 -6.82 -3.25 -8.61
N GLY A 574 -7.69 -2.25 -8.89
CA GLY A 574 -9.14 -2.36 -9.04
C GLY A 574 -9.59 -3.28 -10.19
N ARG A 575 -10.88 -3.26 -10.57
CA ARG A 575 -11.53 -4.21 -11.51
C ARG A 575 -10.60 -4.75 -12.62
N ASP A 576 -9.97 -3.86 -13.36
CA ASP A 576 -9.20 -4.18 -14.57
C ASP A 576 -7.70 -4.49 -14.31
N GLY A 577 -7.26 -4.50 -13.04
CA GLY A 577 -5.85 -4.49 -12.60
C GLY A 577 -5.17 -5.80 -12.16
N HIS A 578 -4.56 -5.79 -10.96
CA HIS A 578 -3.77 -6.90 -10.38
C HIS A 578 -4.44 -7.65 -9.19
N TRP A 579 -5.53 -7.15 -8.59
CA TRP A 579 -6.32 -7.86 -7.55
C TRP A 579 -7.78 -8.02 -8.00
N GLY A 580 -8.20 -9.21 -8.48
CA GLY A 580 -9.24 -9.49 -9.51
C GLY A 580 -10.52 -8.62 -9.73
N ASN A 581 -11.50 -9.22 -10.40
CA ASN A 581 -12.85 -9.29 -9.79
C ASN A 581 -12.98 -10.63 -9.05
N GLN A 582 -11.86 -11.11 -8.50
CA GLN A 582 -11.56 -12.46 -8.05
C GLN A 582 -10.81 -12.31 -6.71
N SER A 583 -11.47 -12.61 -5.60
CA SER A 583 -10.85 -12.66 -4.26
C SER A 583 -10.24 -14.04 -4.00
N ASP A 584 -9.59 -14.25 -2.84
CA ASP A 584 -9.19 -15.59 -2.43
C ASP A 584 -10.37 -16.56 -2.29
N ASP A 585 -11.57 -16.07 -1.98
CA ASP A 585 -12.81 -16.87 -1.96
C ASP A 585 -13.18 -17.42 -3.35
N THR A 586 -12.74 -16.75 -4.41
CA THR A 586 -12.97 -17.18 -5.81
C THR A 586 -12.09 -18.38 -6.20
N TRP A 587 -11.03 -18.63 -5.44
CA TRP A 587 -10.06 -19.72 -5.66
C TRP A 587 -10.14 -20.81 -4.58
N ILE A 588 -11.29 -20.93 -3.89
CA ILE A 588 -11.56 -22.02 -2.95
C ILE A 588 -12.05 -23.25 -3.73
N ASP A 589 -11.21 -24.28 -3.78
CA ASP A 589 -11.45 -25.53 -4.50
C ASP A 589 -10.86 -26.71 -3.71
N GLY A 590 -11.71 -27.62 -3.26
CA GLY A 590 -11.32 -28.76 -2.44
C GLY A 590 -10.77 -29.96 -3.21
N ARG A 591 -10.88 -30.00 -4.54
CA ARG A 591 -10.77 -31.23 -5.36
C ARG A 591 -9.43 -31.96 -5.28
N TRP A 592 -8.34 -31.34 -4.83
CA TRP A 592 -7.08 -32.08 -4.62
C TRP A 592 -7.22 -33.15 -3.52
N ASN A 593 -8.15 -32.97 -2.58
CA ASN A 593 -8.52 -33.99 -1.59
C ASN A 593 -9.32 -35.17 -2.18
N GLU A 594 -9.80 -35.06 -3.42
CA GLU A 594 -10.50 -36.13 -4.16
C GLU A 594 -9.54 -36.94 -5.05
N THR A 595 -8.28 -36.48 -5.20
CA THR A 595 -7.26 -37.12 -6.03
C THR A 595 -6.70 -38.39 -5.37
N ASP A 596 -6.60 -39.47 -6.15
CA ASP A 596 -5.79 -40.64 -5.78
C ASP A 596 -4.29 -40.31 -5.88
N LEU A 597 -3.72 -39.94 -4.74
CA LEU A 597 -2.29 -39.68 -4.56
C LEU A 597 -1.43 -40.95 -4.72
N GLY A 598 -2.02 -42.15 -4.58
CA GLY A 598 -1.30 -43.41 -4.45
C GLY A 598 -0.64 -43.58 -3.07
N SER A 599 0.52 -44.25 -3.06
CA SER A 599 1.27 -44.64 -1.87
C SER A 599 2.18 -43.56 -1.28
N VAL A 600 2.50 -42.49 -2.02
CA VAL A 600 3.49 -41.47 -1.62
C VAL A 600 3.12 -40.06 -2.12
N ILE A 601 3.44 -39.04 -1.32
CA ILE A 601 3.49 -37.63 -1.75
C ILE A 601 4.56 -36.86 -0.99
N SER A 602 5.36 -36.07 -1.71
CA SER A 602 6.45 -35.26 -1.19
C SER A 602 6.00 -33.80 -1.01
N GLY A 603 6.42 -33.13 0.06
CA GLY A 603 5.98 -31.77 0.35
C GLY A 603 6.42 -31.18 1.69
N VAL A 604 6.03 -29.93 1.93
CA VAL A 604 6.14 -29.31 3.26
C VAL A 604 5.10 -29.97 4.18
N PHE A 605 5.51 -30.99 4.94
CA PHE A 605 4.64 -31.68 5.88
C PHE A 605 4.40 -30.85 7.14
N ARG A 606 3.15 -30.88 7.65
CA ARG A 606 2.72 -30.22 8.88
C ARG A 606 1.80 -31.15 9.69
N GLY A 607 2.26 -31.57 10.87
CA GLY A 607 1.53 -32.52 11.71
C GLY A 607 2.36 -32.96 12.92
N ALA A 608 1.74 -33.66 13.87
CA ALA A 608 2.40 -34.22 15.06
C ALA A 608 3.32 -33.24 15.86
N GLY A 609 3.08 -31.93 15.78
CA GLY A 609 3.92 -30.89 16.40
C GLY A 609 5.19 -30.52 15.62
N VAL A 610 5.42 -31.09 14.44
CA VAL A 610 6.59 -30.83 13.58
C VAL A 610 6.21 -30.16 12.25
N THR A 611 7.22 -29.64 11.55
CA THR A 611 7.12 -29.22 10.15
C THR A 611 8.38 -29.66 9.42
N VAL A 612 8.23 -30.38 8.30
CA VAL A 612 9.34 -30.95 7.53
C VAL A 612 9.32 -30.37 6.11
N PRO A 613 10.22 -29.45 5.72
CA PRO A 613 10.13 -28.74 4.45
C PRO A 613 10.28 -29.61 3.19
N LYS A 614 11.10 -30.67 3.26
CA LYS A 614 11.35 -31.66 2.20
C LYS A 614 10.78 -33.04 2.58
N GLY A 615 9.62 -33.08 3.23
CA GLY A 615 9.06 -34.31 3.81
C GLY A 615 8.47 -35.25 2.75
N VAL A 616 8.76 -36.55 2.84
CA VAL A 616 8.15 -37.57 1.97
C VAL A 616 7.13 -38.36 2.78
N CYS A 617 5.84 -38.11 2.55
CA CYS A 617 4.74 -38.77 3.23
C CYS A 617 4.37 -40.07 2.50
N VAL A 618 4.27 -41.17 3.25
CA VAL A 618 3.95 -42.51 2.73
C VAL A 618 2.75 -43.13 3.43
N ARG A 619 1.90 -43.84 2.68
CA ARG A 619 0.82 -44.71 3.21
C ARG A 619 1.40 -46.09 3.52
N LEU A 620 0.97 -46.69 4.63
CA LEU A 620 1.55 -47.92 5.18
C LEU A 620 0.47 -48.96 5.53
N GLY A 621 0.81 -50.23 5.34
CA GLY A 621 -0.09 -51.36 5.57
C GLY A 621 -0.97 -51.69 4.36
N GLU A 622 -1.60 -52.87 4.38
CA GLU A 622 -2.36 -53.39 3.24
C GLU A 622 -3.65 -52.61 2.94
N ARG A 623 -4.17 -51.85 3.91
CA ARG A 623 -5.36 -51.00 3.77
C ARG A 623 -5.03 -49.51 3.81
N GLY A 624 -3.75 -49.15 3.96
CA GLY A 624 -3.32 -47.78 4.24
C GLY A 624 -3.77 -47.32 5.64
N GLU A 625 -3.78 -48.22 6.62
CA GLU A 625 -4.26 -47.95 7.98
C GLU A 625 -3.36 -46.97 8.77
N MET A 626 -2.08 -46.87 8.41
CA MET A 626 -1.13 -45.92 8.96
C MET A 626 -0.46 -45.09 7.87
N ALA A 627 0.20 -44.01 8.27
CA ALA A 627 1.06 -43.20 7.43
C ALA A 627 2.24 -42.63 8.23
N ALA A 628 3.30 -42.25 7.51
CA ALA A 628 4.49 -41.66 8.10
C ALA A 628 5.11 -40.59 7.20
N CYS A 629 5.88 -39.66 7.78
CA CYS A 629 6.65 -38.66 7.07
C CYS A 629 8.16 -38.93 7.26
N PHE A 630 8.83 -39.33 6.17
CA PHE A 630 10.28 -39.44 6.11
C PHE A 630 10.92 -38.07 5.88
N ASN A 631 12.06 -37.81 6.50
CA ASN A 631 12.84 -36.59 6.35
C ASN A 631 14.21 -36.89 5.72
N PRO A 632 14.42 -36.61 4.42
CA PRO A 632 15.69 -36.80 3.72
C PRO A 632 16.89 -36.04 4.30
N GLN A 633 16.66 -34.98 5.11
CA GLN A 633 17.72 -34.17 5.72
C GLN A 633 18.25 -34.76 7.04
N THR A 634 17.61 -35.83 7.54
CA THR A 634 17.96 -36.53 8.78
C THR A 634 17.90 -38.06 8.67
N LEU A 635 17.35 -38.61 7.58
CA LEU A 635 17.13 -40.05 7.35
C LEU A 635 16.26 -40.71 8.45
N SER A 636 15.29 -39.94 8.97
CA SER A 636 14.39 -40.33 10.06
C SER A 636 12.92 -40.24 9.66
N PHE A 637 12.05 -40.92 10.40
CA PHE A 637 10.60 -40.72 10.33
C PHE A 637 10.17 -39.76 11.44
N ASP A 638 9.83 -38.54 11.05
CA ASP A 638 9.63 -37.44 12.00
C ASP A 638 8.19 -37.33 12.51
N ALA A 639 7.26 -37.99 11.82
CA ALA A 639 5.89 -38.23 12.26
C ALA A 639 5.40 -39.59 11.78
N VAL A 640 4.57 -40.25 12.59
CA VAL A 640 3.77 -41.42 12.25
C VAL A 640 2.36 -41.19 12.78
N TRP A 641 1.34 -41.60 12.04
CA TRP A 641 -0.07 -41.40 12.42
C TRP A 641 -0.97 -42.49 11.82
N GLN A 642 -2.22 -42.55 12.29
CA GLN A 642 -3.20 -43.54 11.86
C GLN A 642 -4.58 -42.94 11.58
N GLY A 643 -5.38 -43.63 10.75
CA GLY A 643 -6.76 -43.25 10.45
C GLY A 643 -6.92 -42.18 9.36
N GLY A 644 -5.87 -41.90 8.60
CA GLY A 644 -5.87 -40.96 7.48
C GLY A 644 -4.50 -40.90 6.81
N PHE A 645 -4.30 -39.95 5.89
CA PHE A 645 -3.01 -39.71 5.23
C PHE A 645 -2.66 -38.22 5.31
N VAL A 646 -2.70 -37.50 4.20
CA VAL A 646 -2.58 -36.04 4.17
C VAL A 646 -3.81 -35.43 3.49
N LYS A 647 -4.09 -34.19 3.85
CA LYS A 647 -5.15 -33.35 3.27
C LYS A 647 -4.60 -31.98 2.93
N PHE A 648 -5.34 -31.27 2.09
CA PHE A 648 -4.99 -29.94 1.59
C PHE A 648 -6.10 -28.95 1.99
N SER A 649 -5.71 -27.76 2.43
CA SER A 649 -6.65 -26.63 2.56
C SER A 649 -7.34 -26.39 1.20
N PRO A 650 -8.62 -25.99 1.14
CA PRO A 650 -9.23 -25.68 -0.15
C PRO A 650 -8.77 -24.31 -0.71
N ARG A 651 -8.04 -23.49 0.06
CA ARG A 651 -7.55 -22.18 -0.40
C ARG A 651 -6.53 -22.32 -1.54
N ARG A 652 -6.78 -21.62 -2.66
CA ARG A 652 -5.99 -21.67 -3.91
C ARG A 652 -5.63 -23.10 -4.30
N HIS A 653 -6.67 -23.94 -4.41
CA HIS A 653 -6.58 -25.36 -4.78
C HIS A 653 -5.66 -26.22 -3.87
N GLY A 654 -5.28 -25.72 -2.68
CA GLY A 654 -4.44 -26.41 -1.69
C GLY A 654 -2.93 -26.19 -1.77
N LEU A 655 -2.49 -25.40 -2.75
CA LEU A 655 -1.07 -25.21 -3.11
C LEU A 655 -0.25 -24.38 -2.10
N LEU A 656 -0.85 -23.93 -0.99
CA LEU A 656 -0.25 -22.95 -0.07
C LEU A 656 0.08 -23.50 1.31
N GLU A 657 -0.80 -24.32 1.90
CA GLU A 657 -0.68 -24.69 3.32
C GLU A 657 0.22 -25.93 3.53
N GLY A 658 0.58 -26.64 2.45
CA GLY A 658 1.44 -27.83 2.46
C GLY A 658 0.66 -29.12 2.68
N LEU A 659 1.37 -30.19 3.06
CA LEU A 659 0.77 -31.49 3.38
C LEU A 659 0.30 -31.47 4.84
N LEU A 660 -0.99 -31.24 5.07
CA LEU A 660 -1.54 -31.26 6.42
C LEU A 660 -1.83 -32.71 6.82
N MET A 661 -1.34 -33.13 7.99
CA MET A 661 -1.62 -34.46 8.53
C MET A 661 -3.13 -34.68 8.71
N ASP A 662 -3.61 -35.85 8.30
CA ASP A 662 -4.99 -36.29 8.53
C ASP A 662 -5.02 -37.62 9.29
N GLY A 663 -5.77 -37.67 10.39
CA GLY A 663 -5.75 -38.76 11.37
C GLY A 663 -5.12 -38.37 12.71
N THR A 664 -4.85 -39.38 13.55
CA THR A 664 -4.34 -39.21 14.92
C THR A 664 -2.84 -39.56 14.98
N PRO A 665 -1.97 -38.67 15.52
CA PRO A 665 -0.54 -38.95 15.62
C PRO A 665 -0.27 -40.10 16.60
N LEU A 666 0.75 -40.89 16.30
CA LEU A 666 1.30 -41.94 17.15
C LEU A 666 2.62 -41.45 17.78
N GLU A 667 3.20 -42.26 18.68
CA GLU A 667 4.53 -41.98 19.23
C GLU A 667 5.57 -41.94 18.11
N ARG A 668 6.44 -40.91 18.12
CA ARG A 668 7.47 -40.75 17.09
C ARG A 668 8.50 -41.87 17.22
N PRO A 669 8.82 -42.63 16.15
CA PRO A 669 9.81 -43.68 16.20
C PRO A 669 11.18 -43.16 16.65
N ALA A 670 11.82 -43.89 17.58
CA ALA A 670 13.18 -43.62 18.00
C ALA A 670 14.10 -43.58 16.77
N SER A 671 14.64 -42.41 16.48
CA SER A 671 15.44 -42.15 15.29
C SER A 671 16.38 -40.98 15.54
N GLN A 672 17.65 -41.15 15.15
CA GLN A 672 18.71 -40.15 15.25
C GLN A 672 19.25 -39.92 13.83
N LYS A 673 19.58 -38.67 13.51
CA LYS A 673 20.34 -38.34 12.31
C LYS A 673 21.70 -39.04 12.37
N PRO A 674 22.19 -39.72 11.31
CA PRO A 674 23.51 -40.31 11.33
C PRO A 674 24.60 -39.30 11.67
N ASP A 675 25.53 -39.68 12.55
CA ASP A 675 26.69 -38.88 12.92
C ASP A 675 27.78 -38.92 11.81
N GLU A 676 27.76 -39.96 10.97
CA GLU A 676 28.57 -40.09 9.76
C GLU A 676 27.99 -39.29 8.58
N PRO A 677 28.82 -38.82 7.62
CA PRO A 677 28.34 -38.24 6.38
C PRO A 677 27.43 -39.19 5.61
N PHE A 678 26.33 -38.67 5.06
CA PHE A 678 25.35 -39.44 4.30
C PHE A 678 24.93 -38.76 3.00
N VAL A 679 24.38 -39.55 2.08
CA VAL A 679 23.78 -39.10 0.82
C VAL A 679 22.41 -39.76 0.68
N TYR A 680 21.37 -38.96 0.48
CA TYR A 680 20.04 -39.47 0.15
C TYR A 680 19.94 -39.70 -1.37
N HIS A 681 19.60 -40.92 -1.79
CA HIS A 681 19.53 -41.30 -3.20
C HIS A 681 18.11 -41.23 -3.77
N GLY A 682 17.08 -41.17 -2.94
CA GLY A 682 15.68 -41.18 -3.38
C GLY A 682 14.84 -42.31 -2.77
N PHE A 683 13.77 -42.68 -3.47
CA PHE A 683 12.90 -43.80 -3.08
C PHE A 683 12.45 -44.65 -4.27
N TYR A 684 12.28 -45.94 -4.01
CA TYR A 684 11.65 -46.90 -4.91
C TYR A 684 10.18 -47.09 -4.54
N ARG A 685 9.31 -47.26 -5.53
CA ARG A 685 7.93 -47.74 -5.38
C ARG A 685 7.84 -49.18 -5.85
N HIS A 686 7.07 -49.99 -5.13
CA HIS A 686 6.76 -51.36 -5.53
C HIS A 686 5.30 -51.65 -5.14
N GLY A 687 4.38 -51.27 -6.03
CA GLY A 687 2.95 -51.19 -5.71
C GLY A 687 2.68 -50.28 -4.50
N LYS A 688 2.09 -50.85 -3.44
CA LYS A 688 1.81 -50.11 -2.19
C LYS A 688 3.06 -49.76 -1.37
N ARG A 689 4.17 -50.50 -1.54
CA ARG A 689 5.38 -50.30 -0.72
C ARG A 689 6.27 -49.20 -1.29
N VAL A 690 6.92 -48.49 -0.38
CA VAL A 690 7.95 -47.49 -0.67
C VAL A 690 9.21 -47.89 0.09
N VAL A 691 10.36 -47.88 -0.59
CA VAL A 691 11.67 -48.21 0.00
C VAL A 691 12.60 -47.03 -0.23
N PHE A 692 13.02 -46.37 0.84
CA PHE A 692 13.98 -45.28 0.77
C PHE A 692 15.39 -45.84 0.59
N SER A 693 16.24 -45.09 -0.14
CA SER A 693 17.61 -45.45 -0.45
C SER A 693 18.56 -44.32 -0.10
N TYR A 694 19.64 -44.65 0.60
CA TYR A 694 20.64 -43.68 1.04
C TYR A 694 21.95 -44.38 1.41
N ARG A 695 23.07 -43.67 1.32
CA ARG A 695 24.37 -44.13 1.85
C ARG A 695 24.68 -43.43 3.16
N VAL A 696 25.19 -44.17 4.15
CA VAL A 696 25.81 -43.64 5.38
C VAL A 696 27.25 -44.15 5.44
N GLY A 697 28.22 -43.24 5.61
CA GLY A 697 29.63 -43.59 5.45
C GLY A 697 29.89 -44.18 4.07
N ASP A 698 30.43 -45.39 4.01
CA ASP A 698 30.61 -46.17 2.77
C ASP A 698 29.53 -47.25 2.56
N VAL A 699 28.49 -47.31 3.41
CA VAL A 699 27.46 -48.35 3.37
C VAL A 699 26.19 -47.87 2.68
N GLU A 700 25.87 -48.48 1.55
CA GLU A 700 24.57 -48.33 0.88
C GLU A 700 23.46 -49.03 1.67
N MET A 701 22.38 -48.31 1.98
CA MET A 701 21.30 -48.72 2.88
C MET A 701 19.93 -48.67 2.19
N LEU A 702 19.05 -49.58 2.57
CA LEU A 702 17.62 -49.52 2.27
C LEU A 702 16.81 -49.40 3.57
N ASP A 703 15.68 -48.69 3.49
CA ASP A 703 14.78 -48.41 4.62
C ASP A 703 13.32 -48.48 4.15
N SER A 704 12.63 -49.55 4.55
CA SER A 704 11.22 -49.78 4.21
C SER A 704 10.35 -49.66 5.47
N PRO A 705 9.55 -48.58 5.62
CA PRO A 705 8.51 -48.52 6.63
C PRO A 705 7.36 -49.46 6.28
N TRP A 706 6.69 -50.04 7.28
CA TRP A 706 5.48 -50.84 7.09
C TRP A 706 4.60 -50.89 8.35
N VAL A 707 3.53 -51.71 8.29
CA VAL A 707 2.70 -52.07 9.44
C VAL A 707 2.75 -53.59 9.63
N GLU A 708 3.19 -54.04 10.81
CA GLU A 708 3.27 -55.44 11.19
C GLU A 708 2.56 -55.61 12.55
N GLU A 709 1.67 -56.60 12.67
CA GLU A 709 0.80 -56.84 13.83
C GLU A 709 -0.03 -55.61 14.31
N GLY A 710 -0.22 -54.61 13.44
CA GLY A 710 -0.91 -53.36 13.76
C GLY A 710 -0.01 -52.28 14.39
N GLN A 711 1.31 -52.45 14.38
CA GLN A 711 2.30 -51.45 14.79
C GLN A 711 3.14 -50.98 13.60
N PHE A 712 3.66 -49.75 13.67
CA PHE A 712 4.62 -49.23 12.71
C PHE A 712 5.98 -49.93 12.88
N THR A 713 6.51 -50.51 11.80
CA THR A 713 7.85 -51.10 11.78
C THR A 713 8.70 -50.50 10.65
N ARG A 714 10.03 -50.63 10.78
CA ARG A 714 11.00 -50.27 9.74
C ARG A 714 11.94 -51.44 9.51
N ASN A 715 12.07 -51.85 8.25
CA ASN A 715 13.10 -52.79 7.83
C ASN A 715 14.27 -51.96 7.26
N VAL A 716 15.36 -51.86 8.02
CA VAL A 716 16.51 -50.99 7.71
C VAL A 716 17.79 -51.81 7.72
N GLY A 717 18.62 -51.69 6.69
CA GLY A 717 19.92 -52.37 6.66
C GLY A 717 20.68 -52.23 5.35
N PRO A 718 21.90 -52.79 5.27
CA PRO A 718 22.75 -52.69 4.09
C PRO A 718 22.08 -53.29 2.84
N ALA A 719 22.03 -52.54 1.75
CA ALA A 719 21.30 -52.87 0.53
C ALA A 719 21.69 -54.24 -0.05
N ALA A 720 22.97 -54.60 0.01
CA ALA A 720 23.52 -55.86 -0.48
C ALA A 720 22.98 -57.12 0.25
N THR A 721 22.48 -56.96 1.48
CA THR A 721 21.93 -58.05 2.32
C THR A 721 20.50 -57.79 2.76
N HIS A 722 19.85 -56.73 2.25
CA HIS A 722 18.54 -56.30 2.72
C HIS A 722 17.45 -57.32 2.32
N PRO A 723 16.55 -57.75 3.22
CA PRO A 723 15.55 -58.79 2.93
C PRO A 723 14.54 -58.36 1.85
N LEU A 724 14.43 -57.06 1.57
CA LEU A 724 13.58 -56.49 0.52
C LEU A 724 14.35 -56.02 -0.73
N ALA A 725 15.62 -56.42 -0.92
CA ALA A 725 16.46 -56.06 -2.08
C ALA A 725 15.96 -56.61 -3.45
N ALA A 726 14.85 -57.36 -3.45
CA ALA A 726 14.11 -57.70 -4.66
C ALA A 726 13.14 -56.58 -5.11
N LEU A 727 12.63 -55.75 -4.19
CA LEU A 727 11.61 -54.74 -4.50
C LEU A 727 12.17 -53.53 -5.27
N VAL A 728 13.48 -53.29 -5.14
CA VAL A 728 14.21 -52.18 -5.81
C VAL A 728 14.64 -52.51 -7.26
N ARG A 729 13.95 -53.47 -7.90
CA ARG A 729 14.21 -53.95 -9.27
C ARG A 729 13.01 -53.74 -10.20
N GLY A 730 12.16 -52.80 -9.82
CA GLY A 730 10.85 -52.54 -10.38
C GLY A 730 9.72 -53.38 -9.80
N GLY A 731 8.49 -52.87 -9.91
CA GLY A 731 7.26 -53.49 -9.41
C GLY A 731 6.18 -53.64 -10.48
N PRO A 732 4.99 -54.16 -10.15
CA PRO A 732 3.85 -54.15 -11.07
C PRO A 732 3.21 -52.74 -11.13
N PRO A 733 2.71 -52.30 -12.29
CA PRO A 733 2.23 -50.93 -12.46
C PRO A 733 0.91 -50.68 -11.75
N GLN A 734 0.82 -49.53 -11.07
CA GLN A 734 -0.37 -49.00 -10.42
C GLN A 734 -1.32 -48.33 -11.45
N TRP A 735 -0.79 -47.84 -12.57
CA TRP A 735 -1.52 -47.07 -13.59
C TRP A 735 -1.32 -47.62 -15.02
N PRO A 736 -1.73 -48.87 -15.30
CA PRO A 736 -1.67 -49.46 -16.65
C PRO A 736 -2.66 -48.82 -17.66
N GLN A 737 -3.52 -47.90 -17.22
CA GLN A 737 -4.55 -47.28 -18.07
C GLN A 737 -3.95 -46.22 -19.00
N VAL A 738 -4.17 -46.40 -20.31
CA VAL A 738 -3.96 -45.37 -21.33
C VAL A 738 -5.30 -44.69 -21.62
N LEU A 739 -5.32 -43.36 -21.59
CA LEU A 739 -6.47 -42.51 -21.92
C LEU A 739 -6.28 -41.91 -23.31
N GLU A 740 -7.33 -41.81 -24.12
CA GLU A 740 -7.26 -41.20 -25.45
C GLU A 740 -8.08 -39.90 -25.51
N THR A 741 -7.46 -38.86 -26.06
CA THR A 741 -8.08 -37.56 -26.38
C THR A 741 -7.80 -37.20 -27.84
N LYS A 742 -8.24 -36.01 -28.27
CA LYS A 742 -8.06 -35.52 -29.63
C LYS A 742 -7.56 -34.09 -29.60
N GLY A 743 -7.16 -33.56 -30.76
CA GLY A 743 -6.93 -32.14 -30.94
C GLY A 743 -7.84 -31.54 -32.02
N SER A 744 -7.83 -30.22 -32.05
CA SER A 744 -8.45 -29.38 -33.06
C SER A 744 -7.38 -28.46 -33.67
N ARG A 745 -7.47 -28.23 -34.98
CA ARG A 745 -6.44 -27.47 -35.70
C ARG A 745 -6.83 -26.01 -35.93
N GLY A 746 -5.86 -25.13 -35.70
CA GLY A 746 -5.94 -23.71 -35.98
C GLY A 746 -6.06 -23.42 -37.47
N LYS A 747 -6.53 -22.21 -37.79
CA LYS A 747 -6.68 -21.71 -39.16
C LYS A 747 -6.08 -20.32 -39.38
N ALA A 748 -5.43 -19.78 -38.35
CA ALA A 748 -4.78 -18.48 -38.39
C ALA A 748 -3.52 -18.50 -39.28
N ARG A 749 -3.01 -17.30 -39.59
CA ARG A 749 -1.77 -17.07 -40.35
C ARG A 749 -1.08 -15.82 -39.78
N PRO A 750 0.26 -15.69 -39.85
CA PRO A 750 1.22 -16.64 -40.46
C PRO A 750 1.36 -17.95 -39.68
N TYR A 751 1.23 -17.92 -38.36
CA TYR A 751 1.20 -19.09 -37.48
C TYR A 751 -0.24 -19.50 -37.17
N ALA A 752 -0.45 -20.78 -36.91
CA ALA A 752 -1.73 -21.33 -36.47
C ALA A 752 -1.53 -21.99 -35.11
N VAL A 753 -2.43 -21.69 -34.16
CA VAL A 753 -2.45 -22.34 -32.85
C VAL A 753 -3.40 -23.54 -32.93
N ASP A 754 -2.85 -24.74 -32.87
CA ASP A 754 -3.59 -25.99 -32.67
C ASP A 754 -3.87 -26.18 -31.16
N THR A 755 -4.86 -27.00 -30.82
CA THR A 755 -5.25 -27.28 -29.42
C THR A 755 -5.43 -28.78 -29.22
N ILE A 756 -4.77 -29.35 -28.21
CA ILE A 756 -4.82 -30.76 -27.82
C ILE A 756 -5.65 -30.86 -26.53
N ASP A 757 -6.73 -31.63 -26.57
CA ASP A 757 -7.58 -31.86 -25.41
C ASP A 757 -6.84 -32.71 -24.36
N VAL A 758 -7.07 -32.37 -23.09
CA VAL A 758 -6.42 -32.99 -21.93
C VAL A 758 -7.45 -33.84 -21.18
N PRO A 759 -7.08 -35.01 -20.60
CA PRO A 759 -7.99 -35.88 -19.87
C PRO A 759 -8.34 -35.32 -18.46
N PHE A 760 -9.00 -34.14 -18.42
CA PHE A 760 -9.46 -33.48 -17.19
C PHE A 760 -10.37 -34.37 -16.34
N LYS A 761 -11.07 -35.32 -16.96
CA LYS A 761 -11.73 -36.44 -16.28
C LYS A 761 -10.91 -37.71 -16.52
N ASN A 762 -10.14 -38.10 -15.51
CA ASN A 762 -9.33 -39.31 -15.49
C ASN A 762 -9.71 -40.21 -14.29
N PRO A 763 -9.32 -41.50 -14.27
CA PRO A 763 -9.72 -42.45 -13.21
C PRO A 763 -9.27 -42.09 -11.79
N TRP A 764 -8.31 -41.17 -11.63
CA TRP A 764 -7.65 -40.84 -10.37
C TRP A 764 -8.07 -39.51 -9.78
N ASN A 765 -9.01 -38.79 -10.43
CA ASN A 765 -9.30 -37.38 -10.16
C ASN A 765 -8.02 -36.51 -10.08
N ALA A 766 -7.00 -36.86 -10.86
CA ALA A 766 -5.74 -36.12 -10.90
C ALA A 766 -5.98 -34.76 -11.53
N LEU A 767 -5.63 -33.70 -10.81
CA LEU A 767 -5.73 -32.35 -11.31
C LEU A 767 -4.63 -32.13 -12.36
N MET A 768 -5.02 -31.98 -13.62
CA MET A 768 -4.15 -31.77 -14.79
C MET A 768 -3.57 -30.34 -14.81
N PHE A 769 -3.04 -29.92 -13.68
CA PHE A 769 -2.44 -28.61 -13.41
C PHE A 769 -0.96 -28.76 -13.74
N PHE A 770 -0.57 -28.64 -15.01
CA PHE A 770 0.79 -28.99 -15.44
C PHE A 770 1.87 -28.17 -14.71
N GLY A 771 3.13 -28.60 -14.80
CA GLY A 771 4.30 -27.92 -14.23
C GLY A 771 5.26 -27.35 -15.29
N ASP A 772 5.64 -28.23 -16.21
CA ASP A 772 6.47 -27.98 -17.39
C ASP A 772 6.32 -29.21 -18.31
N HIS A 773 6.91 -29.17 -19.50
CA HIS A 773 6.94 -30.32 -20.40
C HIS A 773 8.24 -30.37 -21.23
N ASP A 774 8.56 -31.55 -21.76
CA ASP A 774 9.65 -31.75 -22.71
C ASP A 774 9.45 -33.03 -23.54
N PHE A 775 10.31 -33.27 -24.54
CA PHE A 775 10.14 -34.32 -25.55
C PHE A 775 11.31 -35.32 -25.62
N LEU A 776 10.97 -36.59 -25.79
CA LEU A 776 11.90 -37.60 -26.30
C LEU A 776 12.15 -37.38 -27.81
N ALA A 777 13.26 -37.92 -28.32
CA ALA A 777 13.63 -37.83 -29.74
C ALA A 777 12.65 -38.54 -30.71
N ASP A 778 11.79 -39.43 -30.19
CA ASP A 778 10.69 -40.07 -30.94
C ASP A 778 9.42 -39.19 -31.02
N GLY A 779 9.43 -38.00 -30.40
CA GLY A 779 8.33 -37.05 -30.31
C GLY A 779 7.28 -37.37 -29.24
N ALA A 780 7.51 -38.35 -28.37
CA ALA A 780 6.68 -38.53 -27.18
C ALA A 780 6.98 -37.44 -26.15
N ALA A 781 5.94 -36.82 -25.58
CA ALA A 781 6.07 -35.78 -24.58
C ALA A 781 6.00 -36.35 -23.16
N PHE A 782 6.67 -35.69 -22.22
CA PHE A 782 6.43 -35.86 -20.78
C PHE A 782 5.99 -34.52 -20.20
N LEU A 783 4.93 -34.54 -19.41
CA LEU A 783 4.38 -33.37 -18.71
C LEU A 783 4.26 -33.67 -17.22
N CYS A 784 4.87 -32.86 -16.36
CA CYS A 784 4.64 -32.94 -14.92
C CYS A 784 3.41 -32.11 -14.49
N THR A 785 2.91 -32.28 -13.27
CA THR A 785 1.88 -31.44 -12.65
C THR A 785 2.32 -30.85 -11.32
N MET A 786 1.82 -29.67 -10.99
CA MET A 786 1.98 -29.03 -9.68
C MET A 786 1.51 -29.91 -8.52
N THR A 787 0.51 -30.76 -8.78
CA THR A 787 -0.04 -31.72 -7.82
C THR A 787 0.82 -32.97 -7.63
N GLY A 788 1.92 -33.10 -8.39
CA GLY A 788 2.97 -34.09 -8.19
C GLY A 788 2.98 -35.26 -9.19
N ASP A 789 2.14 -35.23 -10.22
CA ASP A 789 2.07 -36.28 -11.23
C ASP A 789 3.05 -36.05 -12.39
N VAL A 790 3.33 -37.11 -13.15
CA VAL A 790 3.95 -37.03 -14.48
C VAL A 790 3.19 -37.91 -15.45
N TRP A 791 2.99 -37.40 -16.67
CA TRP A 791 2.23 -38.04 -17.74
C TRP A 791 3.10 -38.16 -18.98
N ARG A 792 3.17 -39.38 -19.54
CA ARG A 792 3.69 -39.62 -20.89
C ARG A 792 2.56 -39.40 -21.90
N VAL A 793 2.86 -38.76 -23.03
CA VAL A 793 1.90 -38.50 -24.12
C VAL A 793 2.47 -38.93 -25.47
N ASP A 794 1.78 -39.86 -26.11
CA ASP A 794 2.10 -40.47 -27.40
C ASP A 794 1.02 -40.14 -28.45
N GLY A 795 1.31 -40.33 -29.74
CA GLY A 795 0.33 -40.11 -30.81
C GLY A 795 0.09 -38.64 -31.17
N ILE A 796 1.01 -37.75 -30.78
CA ILE A 796 1.03 -36.37 -31.25
C ILE A 796 1.51 -36.36 -32.71
N ASP A 797 0.62 -36.04 -33.65
CA ASP A 797 0.87 -36.00 -35.09
C ASP A 797 0.09 -34.87 -35.81
N ASP A 798 0.28 -34.71 -37.12
CA ASP A 798 -0.39 -33.68 -37.93
C ASP A 798 -1.93 -33.72 -37.89
N SER A 799 -2.53 -34.87 -37.55
CA SER A 799 -3.98 -35.05 -37.46
C SER A 799 -4.54 -34.72 -36.08
N LEU A 800 -3.74 -34.96 -35.02
CA LEU A 800 -4.16 -34.94 -33.61
C LEU A 800 -5.40 -35.84 -33.33
N ALA A 801 -5.64 -36.88 -34.14
CA ALA A 801 -6.89 -37.63 -34.12
C ALA A 801 -7.03 -38.63 -32.94
N ALA A 802 -5.91 -39.02 -32.32
CA ALA A 802 -5.81 -39.98 -31.22
C ALA A 802 -4.55 -39.73 -30.37
N VAL A 803 -4.59 -38.71 -29.51
CA VAL A 803 -3.51 -38.37 -28.57
C VAL A 803 -3.69 -39.20 -27.31
N ARG A 804 -2.65 -39.93 -26.88
CA ARG A 804 -2.74 -40.97 -25.84
C ARG A 804 -1.90 -40.61 -24.63
N TRP A 805 -2.51 -40.65 -23.46
CA TRP A 805 -1.96 -40.22 -22.17
C TRP A 805 -1.84 -41.40 -21.22
N ARG A 806 -0.69 -41.57 -20.55
CA ARG A 806 -0.51 -42.49 -19.43
C ARG A 806 0.06 -41.75 -18.23
N ARG A 807 -0.50 -41.96 -17.03
CA ARG A 807 0.09 -41.53 -15.76
C ARG A 807 1.27 -42.43 -15.47
N VAL A 808 2.48 -41.87 -15.39
CA VAL A 808 3.73 -42.65 -15.20
C VAL A 808 4.37 -42.41 -13.84
N ALA A 809 4.10 -41.27 -13.19
CA ALA A 809 4.51 -40.98 -11.82
C ALA A 809 3.43 -40.20 -11.05
N SER A 810 3.45 -40.31 -9.72
CA SER A 810 2.75 -39.43 -8.76
C SER A 810 3.64 -39.08 -7.56
N GLY A 811 3.26 -38.06 -6.80
CA GLY A 811 3.85 -37.78 -5.48
C GLY A 811 5.07 -36.85 -5.44
N LEU A 812 5.37 -36.09 -6.50
CA LEU A 812 6.41 -35.06 -6.51
C LEU A 812 5.96 -33.75 -5.81
N HIS A 813 6.88 -33.00 -5.21
CA HIS A 813 6.57 -31.76 -4.47
C HIS A 813 6.50 -30.53 -5.38
N HIS A 814 5.30 -30.13 -5.83
CA HIS A 814 5.12 -28.95 -6.69
C HIS A 814 6.05 -28.97 -7.90
N ALA A 815 5.82 -29.90 -8.83
CA ALA A 815 6.65 -30.01 -10.02
C ALA A 815 6.42 -28.80 -10.95
N LEU A 816 7.49 -28.05 -11.26
CA LEU A 816 7.43 -26.74 -11.94
C LEU A 816 8.51 -26.52 -13.01
N GLY A 817 9.32 -27.54 -13.25
CA GLY A 817 10.34 -27.61 -14.28
C GLY A 817 10.52 -29.07 -14.72
N LEU A 818 10.74 -29.29 -16.01
CA LEU A 818 10.99 -30.62 -16.57
C LEU A 818 11.99 -30.46 -17.72
N VAL A 819 13.01 -31.30 -17.75
CA VAL A 819 13.93 -31.38 -18.90
C VAL A 819 14.20 -32.83 -19.25
N ILE A 820 14.19 -33.14 -20.54
CA ILE A 820 14.65 -34.42 -21.07
C ILE A 820 16.06 -34.25 -21.61
N ALA A 821 17.00 -35.03 -21.08
CA ALA A 821 18.39 -35.01 -21.51
C ALA A 821 18.96 -36.42 -21.44
N GLU A 822 19.78 -36.81 -22.42
CA GLU A 822 20.33 -38.19 -22.52
C GLU A 822 19.23 -39.28 -22.56
N GLY A 823 18.01 -38.92 -22.99
CA GLY A 823 16.82 -39.80 -22.95
C GLY A 823 16.22 -40.01 -21.56
N GLN A 824 16.73 -39.34 -20.52
CA GLN A 824 16.26 -39.41 -19.15
C GLN A 824 15.36 -38.22 -18.80
N VAL A 825 14.33 -38.46 -17.98
CA VAL A 825 13.38 -37.42 -17.54
C VAL A 825 13.82 -36.87 -16.18
N TYR A 826 14.09 -35.57 -16.12
CA TYR A 826 14.43 -34.84 -14.90
C TYR A 826 13.29 -33.88 -14.55
N VAL A 827 12.80 -33.92 -13.31
CA VAL A 827 11.70 -33.07 -12.83
C VAL A 827 12.11 -32.29 -11.59
N LEU A 828 11.93 -30.98 -11.63
CA LEU A 828 12.17 -30.05 -10.52
C LEU A 828 10.95 -30.03 -9.58
N GLY A 829 11.12 -30.53 -8.36
CA GLY A 829 10.26 -30.23 -7.21
C GLY A 829 10.84 -29.13 -6.33
N ARG A 830 10.05 -28.64 -5.36
CA ARG A 830 10.52 -27.70 -4.32
C ARG A 830 11.51 -28.32 -3.34
N ASP A 831 11.52 -29.65 -3.23
CA ASP A 831 12.40 -30.46 -2.39
C ASP A 831 13.67 -30.92 -3.11
N GLN A 832 13.54 -31.47 -4.32
CA GLN A 832 14.61 -32.06 -5.11
C GLN A 832 14.38 -32.04 -6.62
N ILE A 833 15.48 -32.05 -7.39
CA ILE A 833 15.47 -32.49 -8.79
C ILE A 833 15.46 -34.02 -8.77
N THR A 834 14.41 -34.60 -9.36
CA THR A 834 14.20 -36.05 -9.42
C THR A 834 14.52 -36.57 -10.82
N ARG A 835 15.38 -37.59 -10.95
CA ARG A 835 15.46 -38.41 -12.18
C ARG A 835 14.51 -39.60 -12.03
N LEU A 836 13.69 -39.83 -13.06
CA LEU A 836 12.65 -40.84 -13.06
C LEU A 836 13.12 -42.06 -13.85
N HIS A 837 13.10 -43.25 -13.22
CA HIS A 837 13.45 -44.51 -13.88
C HIS A 837 12.28 -45.49 -13.88
N ASP A 838 11.93 -45.96 -15.07
CA ASP A 838 11.27 -47.24 -15.30
C ASP A 838 12.36 -48.32 -15.28
N LEU A 839 12.33 -49.25 -14.32
CA LEU A 839 13.38 -50.26 -14.13
C LEU A 839 13.06 -51.59 -14.82
N ASN A 840 11.80 -51.83 -15.18
CA ASN A 840 11.31 -53.10 -15.73
C ASN A 840 10.87 -52.99 -17.21
N ASN A 841 10.75 -51.77 -17.75
CA ASN A 841 10.23 -51.38 -19.07
C ASN A 841 8.72 -51.62 -19.26
N ASP A 842 7.92 -51.53 -18.20
CA ASP A 842 6.45 -51.62 -18.27
C ASP A 842 5.78 -50.28 -18.59
N GLY A 843 6.46 -49.15 -18.41
CA GLY A 843 5.98 -47.79 -18.64
C GLY A 843 5.46 -47.04 -17.39
N GLU A 844 5.75 -47.51 -16.19
CA GLU A 844 5.59 -46.77 -14.92
C GLU A 844 6.96 -46.46 -14.29
N ILE A 845 7.04 -45.43 -13.45
CA ILE A 845 8.29 -45.05 -12.77
C ILE A 845 8.41 -45.78 -11.42
N ASP A 846 9.41 -46.65 -11.35
CA ASP A 846 9.77 -47.41 -10.14
C ASP A 846 10.66 -46.60 -9.20
N PHE A 847 11.66 -45.89 -9.72
CA PHE A 847 12.68 -45.21 -8.90
C PHE A 847 12.70 -43.70 -9.14
N TYR A 848 12.61 -42.97 -8.02
CA TYR A 848 12.56 -41.53 -7.94
C TYR A 848 13.89 -41.05 -7.34
N GLU A 849 14.91 -40.93 -8.20
CA GLU A 849 16.28 -40.63 -7.77
C GLU A 849 16.44 -39.16 -7.39
N CYS A 850 16.94 -38.89 -6.19
CA CYS A 850 17.34 -37.56 -5.76
C CYS A 850 18.66 -37.15 -6.44
N VAL A 851 18.58 -36.50 -7.60
CA VAL A 851 19.77 -35.98 -8.30
C VAL A 851 20.35 -34.80 -7.54
N SER A 852 19.49 -33.91 -7.02
CA SER A 852 19.90 -32.80 -6.16
C SER A 852 18.79 -32.41 -5.19
N ASN A 853 19.10 -32.28 -3.90
CA ASN A 853 18.26 -31.61 -2.90
C ASN A 853 18.99 -30.44 -2.21
N ALA A 854 20.11 -29.98 -2.79
CA ALA A 854 21.05 -29.06 -2.16
C ALA A 854 20.58 -27.60 -2.08
N TYR A 855 19.57 -27.22 -2.87
CA TYR A 855 18.97 -25.88 -2.84
C TYR A 855 17.93 -25.72 -1.72
N ALA A 856 17.62 -24.46 -1.39
CA ALA A 856 16.75 -24.12 -0.27
C ALA A 856 15.27 -24.46 -0.53
N THR A 857 14.57 -24.87 0.52
CA THR A 857 13.12 -25.11 0.51
C THR A 857 12.51 -24.41 1.73
N SER A 858 11.81 -23.30 1.53
CA SER A 858 11.09 -22.65 2.64
C SER A 858 9.86 -23.46 3.06
N ALA A 859 9.57 -23.46 4.36
CA ALA A 859 8.29 -23.96 4.87
C ALA A 859 7.10 -23.06 4.49
N ALA A 860 7.34 -21.86 3.96
CA ALA A 860 6.29 -20.94 3.51
C ALA A 860 5.54 -21.45 2.27
N GLY A 861 4.26 -21.07 2.16
CA GLY A 861 3.40 -21.40 1.01
C GLY A 861 3.64 -20.58 -0.25
N HIS A 862 4.44 -19.51 -0.15
CA HIS A 862 4.65 -18.51 -1.21
C HIS A 862 6.11 -18.43 -1.68
N ASP A 863 6.85 -19.53 -1.56
CA ASP A 863 8.23 -19.67 -2.05
C ASP A 863 8.29 -20.80 -3.07
N PHE A 864 8.24 -20.47 -4.36
CA PHE A 864 8.24 -21.44 -5.46
C PHE A 864 9.56 -21.38 -6.24
N ILE A 865 9.97 -22.55 -6.75
CA ILE A 865 11.15 -22.72 -7.60
C ILE A 865 10.67 -23.24 -8.95
N ALA A 866 11.02 -22.56 -10.05
CA ALA A 866 10.25 -22.67 -11.30
C ALA A 866 11.14 -22.65 -12.55
N GLY A 867 10.77 -23.50 -13.52
CA GLY A 867 11.56 -23.79 -14.71
C GLY A 867 12.81 -24.62 -14.41
N LEU A 868 13.12 -25.57 -15.28
CA LEU A 868 14.35 -26.35 -15.23
C LEU A 868 14.99 -26.35 -16.61
N GLN A 869 16.18 -25.78 -16.72
CA GLN A 869 17.03 -25.88 -17.90
C GLN A 869 18.27 -26.70 -17.56
N ARG A 870 18.87 -27.36 -18.57
CA ARG A 870 20.15 -28.06 -18.43
C ARG A 870 21.05 -27.73 -19.62
N ASP A 871 22.31 -27.42 -19.35
CA ASP A 871 23.28 -27.07 -20.41
C ASP A 871 24.03 -28.31 -20.96
N PRO A 872 24.78 -28.17 -22.07
CA PRO A 872 25.58 -29.28 -22.63
C PRO A 872 26.75 -29.76 -21.75
N ALA A 873 27.09 -29.04 -20.67
CA ALA A 873 28.03 -29.51 -19.64
C ALA A 873 27.32 -30.34 -18.56
N GLY A 874 25.99 -30.46 -18.63
CA GLY A 874 25.15 -31.23 -17.73
C GLY A 874 24.64 -30.46 -16.51
N ARG A 875 24.93 -29.16 -16.39
CA ARG A 875 24.59 -28.31 -15.24
C ARG A 875 23.11 -27.92 -15.29
N PHE A 876 22.44 -27.94 -14.14
CA PHE A 876 21.03 -27.56 -14.03
C PHE A 876 20.87 -26.10 -13.63
N TYR A 877 19.80 -25.47 -14.09
CA TYR A 877 19.47 -24.07 -13.85
C TYR A 877 18.00 -23.93 -13.48
N THR A 878 17.73 -23.20 -12.40
CA THR A 878 16.36 -22.91 -11.92
C THR A 878 16.32 -21.64 -11.08
N ALA A 879 15.16 -20.98 -10.97
CA ALA A 879 15.01 -19.72 -10.24
C ALA A 879 13.92 -19.78 -9.17
N SER A 880 14.13 -19.08 -8.05
CA SER A 880 13.11 -18.76 -7.05
C SER A 880 13.24 -17.30 -6.60
N GLY A 881 12.16 -16.71 -6.06
CA GLY A 881 12.20 -15.35 -5.52
C GLY A 881 13.03 -15.23 -4.24
N ASN A 882 13.19 -16.34 -3.50
CA ASN A 882 13.90 -16.42 -2.23
C ASN A 882 15.43 -16.56 -2.44
N GLN A 883 15.87 -17.51 -3.28
CA GLN A 883 17.30 -17.79 -3.50
C GLN A 883 17.88 -17.09 -4.73
N GLY A 884 17.05 -16.63 -5.67
CA GLY A 884 17.48 -16.11 -6.97
C GLY A 884 17.60 -17.19 -8.04
N LEU A 885 18.39 -16.91 -9.08
CA LEU A 885 18.75 -17.90 -10.11
C LEU A 885 19.96 -18.70 -9.62
N ILE A 886 19.82 -20.02 -9.57
CA ILE A 886 20.89 -20.94 -9.20
C ILE A 886 21.39 -21.76 -10.40
N ARG A 887 22.68 -22.06 -10.37
CA ARG A 887 23.35 -23.10 -11.17
C ARG A 887 23.74 -24.25 -10.25
N ILE A 888 23.50 -25.48 -10.69
CA ILE A 888 23.83 -26.71 -9.96
C ILE A 888 24.79 -27.52 -10.83
N ASP A 889 25.89 -27.98 -10.24
CA ASP A 889 26.89 -28.84 -10.90
C ASP A 889 26.26 -30.18 -11.39
N PRO A 890 26.80 -30.86 -12.44
CA PRO A 890 26.26 -32.15 -12.88
C PRO A 890 26.36 -33.24 -11.80
N ASN A 891 27.17 -33.04 -10.76
CA ASN A 891 27.23 -33.91 -9.58
C ASN A 891 26.03 -33.76 -8.61
N GLY A 892 25.20 -32.73 -8.79
CA GLY A 892 23.96 -32.48 -8.03
C GLY A 892 24.12 -31.83 -6.65
N LYS A 893 25.33 -31.50 -6.20
CA LYS A 893 25.61 -31.06 -4.82
C LYS A 893 26.00 -29.59 -4.72
N ASP A 894 26.87 -29.14 -5.62
CA ASP A 894 27.39 -27.78 -5.59
C ASP A 894 26.40 -26.80 -6.22
N VAL A 895 25.97 -25.80 -5.43
CA VAL A 895 24.95 -24.81 -5.82
C VAL A 895 25.55 -23.41 -5.79
N GLU A 896 25.47 -22.71 -6.92
CA GLU A 896 25.98 -21.36 -7.12
C GLU A 896 24.83 -20.40 -7.41
N VAL A 897 24.70 -19.32 -6.65
CA VAL A 897 23.71 -18.25 -6.92
C VAL A 897 24.30 -17.32 -7.97
N LEU A 898 23.77 -17.36 -9.19
CA LEU A 898 24.27 -16.54 -10.31
C LEU A 898 23.76 -15.10 -10.22
N ALA A 899 22.52 -14.88 -9.82
CA ALA A 899 21.89 -13.56 -9.72
C ALA A 899 20.70 -13.59 -8.75
N THR A 900 20.30 -12.44 -8.23
CA THR A 900 19.20 -12.31 -7.25
C THR A 900 18.24 -11.18 -7.59
N GLY A 901 17.18 -11.00 -6.79
CA GLY A 901 16.24 -9.89 -6.98
C GLY A 901 15.14 -10.16 -8.01
N PHE A 902 14.85 -11.44 -8.31
CA PHE A 902 13.74 -11.80 -9.17
C PHE A 902 12.43 -11.87 -8.39
N ARG A 903 11.40 -11.13 -8.82
CA ARG A 903 10.08 -11.22 -8.19
C ARG A 903 9.20 -12.22 -8.93
N ASN A 904 8.82 -13.28 -8.21
CA ASN A 904 7.99 -14.38 -8.73
C ASN A 904 8.48 -14.88 -10.11
N PRO A 905 9.75 -15.32 -10.25
CA PRO A 905 10.27 -15.77 -11.54
C PRO A 905 9.54 -17.04 -12.00
N ASP A 906 8.69 -16.91 -13.02
CA ASP A 906 7.93 -18.02 -13.56
C ASP A 906 8.66 -18.67 -14.75
N GLY A 907 9.71 -19.41 -14.42
CA GLY A 907 10.56 -20.11 -15.38
C GLY A 907 11.88 -19.39 -15.69
N LEU A 908 12.56 -19.84 -16.74
CA LEU A 908 13.76 -19.20 -17.30
C LEU A 908 14.00 -19.67 -18.75
N GLY A 909 14.74 -18.89 -19.52
CA GLY A 909 15.31 -19.28 -20.80
C GLY A 909 16.80 -19.62 -20.70
N LEU A 910 17.23 -20.59 -21.49
CA LEU A 910 18.64 -20.86 -21.80
C LEU A 910 18.76 -20.99 -23.32
N SER A 911 19.60 -20.15 -23.92
CA SER A 911 19.87 -20.14 -25.37
C SER A 911 21.07 -21.04 -25.74
N PRO A 912 21.19 -21.47 -27.02
CA PRO A 912 22.31 -22.31 -27.46
C PRO A 912 23.70 -21.66 -27.33
N ASP A 913 23.78 -20.34 -27.35
CA ASP A 913 25.01 -19.54 -27.12
C ASP A 913 25.26 -19.21 -25.63
N GLY A 914 24.39 -19.69 -24.73
CA GLY A 914 24.61 -19.63 -23.28
C GLY A 914 24.05 -18.38 -22.58
N VAL A 915 23.34 -17.50 -23.29
CA VAL A 915 22.57 -16.41 -22.67
C VAL A 915 21.44 -17.03 -21.85
N LEU A 916 21.42 -16.71 -20.55
CA LEU A 916 20.35 -17.05 -19.61
C LEU A 916 19.41 -15.85 -19.46
N THR A 917 18.10 -16.12 -19.40
CA THR A 917 17.08 -15.09 -19.14
C THR A 917 16.12 -15.53 -18.04
N VAL A 918 15.70 -14.60 -17.18
CA VAL A 918 14.71 -14.85 -16.13
C VAL A 918 13.57 -13.84 -16.23
N PRO A 919 12.31 -14.28 -16.41
CA PRO A 919 11.14 -13.41 -16.30
C PRO A 919 10.90 -12.96 -14.86
N CYS A 920 10.24 -11.81 -14.68
CA CYS A 920 9.77 -11.30 -13.40
C CYS A 920 8.40 -10.65 -13.56
N SER A 921 7.54 -10.78 -12.55
CA SER A 921 6.18 -10.23 -12.58
C SER A 921 6.04 -9.00 -11.69
N GLU A 922 5.33 -7.98 -12.21
CA GLU A 922 5.09 -6.67 -11.58
C GLU A 922 4.60 -6.71 -10.13
N GLY A 923 5.09 -5.77 -9.31
CA GLY A 923 4.67 -5.52 -7.94
C GLY A 923 5.81 -4.97 -7.07
N ASP A 924 5.94 -5.48 -5.84
CA ASP A 924 6.88 -4.98 -4.83
C ASP A 924 8.32 -4.85 -5.36
N TRP A 925 8.85 -3.62 -5.38
CA TRP A 925 10.15 -3.26 -5.95
C TRP A 925 10.39 -3.66 -7.43
N THR A 926 9.32 -4.01 -8.16
CA THR A 926 9.35 -4.55 -9.52
C THR A 926 8.33 -3.76 -10.36
N PRO A 927 8.70 -2.59 -10.93
CA PRO A 927 7.73 -1.57 -11.36
C PRO A 927 6.87 -1.96 -12.57
N ALA A 928 7.32 -2.93 -13.36
CA ALA A 928 6.59 -3.57 -14.43
C ALA A 928 7.04 -5.05 -14.51
N SER A 929 6.32 -5.88 -15.25
CA SER A 929 6.85 -7.21 -15.62
C SER A 929 8.08 -7.02 -16.50
N MET A 930 9.00 -7.98 -16.55
CA MET A 930 10.26 -7.82 -17.30
C MET A 930 10.94 -9.15 -17.60
N VAL A 931 11.81 -9.13 -18.61
CA VAL A 931 12.74 -10.23 -18.90
C VAL A 931 14.16 -9.76 -18.59
N CYS A 932 14.81 -10.43 -17.65
CA CYS A 932 16.16 -10.10 -17.22
C CYS A 932 17.17 -10.96 -17.98
N GLU A 933 18.06 -10.36 -18.78
CA GLU A 933 19.27 -11.06 -19.24
C GLU A 933 20.30 -11.10 -18.11
N ILE A 934 20.84 -12.28 -17.85
CA ILE A 934 21.56 -12.59 -16.62
C ILE A 934 23.03 -12.20 -16.69
N ARG A 935 23.44 -11.31 -15.77
CA ARG A 935 24.82 -11.06 -15.40
C ARG A 935 25.17 -11.79 -14.09
N PRO A 936 26.28 -12.55 -14.02
CA PRO A 936 26.77 -13.08 -12.76
C PRO A 936 27.00 -11.99 -11.71
N GLY A 937 26.44 -12.17 -10.52
CA GLY A 937 26.41 -11.18 -9.43
C GLY A 937 25.26 -10.17 -9.49
N GLY A 938 24.46 -10.16 -10.56
CA GLY A 938 23.43 -9.15 -10.81
C GLY A 938 22.26 -9.15 -9.82
N PHE A 939 21.61 -7.99 -9.67
CA PHE A 939 20.48 -7.80 -8.77
C PHE A 939 19.31 -7.04 -9.43
N TYR A 940 18.22 -7.74 -9.69
CA TYR A 940 17.09 -7.24 -10.51
C TYR A 940 15.91 -6.69 -9.69
N GLY A 941 16.15 -6.25 -8.45
CA GLY A 941 15.28 -5.30 -7.75
C GLY A 941 14.35 -5.85 -6.65
N TYR A 942 13.92 -7.11 -6.70
CA TYR A 942 13.08 -7.67 -5.63
C TYR A 942 13.77 -7.64 -4.26
N GLY A 943 13.13 -7.02 -3.28
CA GLY A 943 13.69 -6.71 -1.96
C GLY A 943 14.27 -5.28 -1.83
N GLY A 944 14.31 -4.51 -2.92
CA GLY A 944 14.76 -3.12 -2.95
C GLY A 944 16.27 -2.92 -3.11
N PRO A 945 16.72 -1.66 -3.32
CA PRO A 945 18.13 -1.31 -3.58
C PRO A 945 19.12 -1.95 -2.60
N LYS A 946 20.16 -2.62 -3.12
CA LYS A 946 21.19 -3.30 -2.31
C LYS A 946 22.46 -2.46 -2.24
N GLY A 947 23.01 -2.30 -1.03
CA GLY A 947 24.27 -1.58 -0.82
C GLY A 947 24.24 -0.08 -1.19
N GLY A 948 23.06 0.50 -1.37
CA GLY A 948 22.88 1.86 -1.89
C GLY A 948 22.90 1.96 -3.43
N LEU A 949 23.04 0.83 -4.14
CA LEU A 949 23.01 0.78 -5.60
C LEU A 949 21.58 0.48 -6.11
N PRO A 950 21.18 1.05 -7.27
CA PRO A 950 19.93 0.69 -7.93
C PRO A 950 19.98 -0.75 -8.46
N PRO A 951 18.83 -1.33 -8.85
CA PRO A 951 18.79 -2.61 -9.55
C PRO A 951 19.52 -2.56 -10.91
N ASP A 952 20.04 -3.71 -11.34
CA ASP A 952 20.48 -3.95 -12.70
C ASP A 952 19.32 -3.74 -13.70
N LEU A 953 19.65 -3.19 -14.88
CA LEU A 953 18.69 -3.08 -15.96
C LEU A 953 18.35 -4.47 -16.54
N PRO A 954 17.06 -4.82 -16.69
CA PRO A 954 16.63 -6.02 -17.41
C PRO A 954 16.93 -5.87 -18.92
N LEU A 955 16.75 -6.96 -19.69
CA LEU A 955 16.81 -6.90 -21.15
C LEU A 955 15.67 -6.03 -21.69
N VAL A 956 14.45 -6.23 -21.18
CA VAL A 956 13.27 -5.47 -21.57
C VAL A 956 12.25 -5.41 -20.43
N TYR A 957 11.68 -4.22 -20.21
CA TYR A 957 10.47 -4.05 -19.38
C TYR A 957 9.24 -4.29 -20.25
N MET A 958 8.28 -5.03 -19.70
CA MET A 958 6.98 -5.35 -20.31
C MET A 958 5.90 -4.51 -19.61
N PRO A 959 5.38 -3.44 -20.25
CA PRO A 959 4.29 -2.64 -19.67
C PRO A 959 3.05 -3.51 -19.41
N ARG A 960 2.34 -3.22 -18.31
CA ARG A 960 1.20 -4.00 -17.80
C ARG A 960 0.07 -4.26 -18.82
N GLY A 961 -0.14 -3.36 -19.76
CA GLY A 961 -1.10 -3.52 -20.86
C GLY A 961 -0.66 -4.48 -21.98
N LEU A 962 0.60 -4.92 -21.95
CA LEU A 962 1.13 -6.02 -22.78
C LEU A 962 1.31 -7.29 -21.95
N ASP A 963 1.91 -7.20 -20.76
CA ASP A 963 2.07 -8.35 -19.85
C ASP A 963 2.11 -7.96 -18.36
N ASN A 964 1.27 -8.61 -17.56
CA ASN A 964 1.20 -8.47 -16.10
C ASN A 964 1.63 -9.75 -15.33
N SER A 965 2.07 -10.80 -16.03
CA SER A 965 2.78 -11.92 -15.42
C SER A 965 3.62 -12.65 -16.46
N SER A 966 4.93 -12.40 -16.43
CA SER A 966 5.90 -12.92 -17.39
C SER A 966 6.22 -14.40 -17.14
N GLY A 967 6.06 -15.24 -18.16
CA GLY A 967 6.48 -16.64 -18.19
C GLY A 967 7.84 -16.82 -18.86
N GLY A 968 8.25 -18.07 -19.09
CA GLY A 968 9.57 -18.45 -19.62
C GLY A 968 9.92 -17.92 -21.02
N GLN A 969 11.14 -18.21 -21.46
CA GLN A 969 11.64 -17.88 -22.81
C GLN A 969 12.20 -19.12 -23.50
N VAL A 970 12.12 -19.15 -24.83
CA VAL A 970 12.67 -20.23 -25.66
C VAL A 970 13.29 -19.66 -26.94
N THR A 971 14.44 -20.17 -27.35
CA THR A 971 15.08 -19.80 -28.63
C THR A 971 14.54 -20.70 -29.74
N VAL A 972 14.21 -20.13 -30.89
CA VAL A 972 13.74 -20.87 -32.08
C VAL A 972 14.93 -21.59 -32.74
N PRO A 973 14.97 -22.94 -32.78
CA PRO A 973 16.15 -23.67 -33.23
C PRO A 973 16.28 -23.80 -34.76
N ASP A 974 15.18 -23.63 -35.50
CA ASP A 974 14.97 -24.28 -36.80
C ASP A 974 14.30 -23.35 -37.84
N ASP A 975 14.59 -23.54 -39.12
CA ASP A 975 14.08 -22.74 -40.24
C ASP A 975 12.64 -23.08 -40.66
N ARG A 976 12.01 -24.10 -40.07
CA ARG A 976 10.54 -24.31 -40.11
C ARG A 976 9.76 -23.08 -39.63
N TRP A 977 10.35 -22.27 -38.75
CA TRP A 977 9.80 -20.99 -38.26
C TRP A 977 10.32 -19.76 -39.03
N GLY A 978 10.94 -20.00 -40.21
CA GLY A 978 11.34 -18.98 -41.17
C GLY A 978 12.19 -17.85 -40.57
N PRO A 979 11.73 -16.59 -40.64
CA PRO A 979 12.51 -15.44 -40.18
C PRO A 979 12.71 -15.40 -38.65
N LEU A 980 12.02 -16.25 -37.88
CA LEU A 980 12.20 -16.31 -36.42
C LEU A 980 13.34 -17.23 -35.98
N LYS A 981 14.02 -17.95 -36.88
CA LYS A 981 15.15 -18.82 -36.52
C LYS A 981 16.24 -18.04 -35.75
N GLY A 982 16.68 -18.60 -34.63
CA GLY A 982 17.65 -17.98 -33.71
C GLY A 982 17.10 -16.83 -32.87
N GLN A 983 15.85 -16.39 -33.08
CA GLN A 983 15.21 -15.39 -32.24
C GLN A 983 14.69 -16.01 -30.93
N MET A 984 14.43 -15.17 -29.94
CA MET A 984 13.86 -15.57 -28.65
C MET A 984 12.36 -15.27 -28.62
N ILE A 985 11.55 -16.25 -28.25
CA ILE A 985 10.13 -16.10 -27.96
C ILE A 985 9.94 -16.01 -26.45
N HIS A 986 9.22 -14.99 -26.01
CA HIS A 986 8.79 -14.79 -24.62
C HIS A 986 7.30 -15.10 -24.47
N LEU A 987 6.95 -15.74 -23.35
CA LEU A 987 5.60 -16.20 -23.06
C LEU A 987 4.96 -15.32 -21.99
N SER A 988 3.75 -14.81 -22.23
CA SER A 988 2.97 -14.14 -21.19
C SER A 988 1.93 -15.08 -20.58
N HIS A 989 2.08 -15.28 -19.28
CA HIS A 989 1.10 -15.99 -18.47
C HIS A 989 -0.12 -15.12 -18.17
N GLY A 990 0.11 -13.83 -17.90
CA GLY A 990 -0.91 -12.87 -17.51
C GLY A 990 -1.85 -12.47 -18.66
N ALA A 991 -1.27 -12.14 -19.82
CA ALA A 991 -1.98 -11.76 -21.03
C ALA A 991 -2.18 -12.92 -22.03
N GLY A 992 -1.71 -14.14 -21.72
CA GLY A 992 -2.05 -15.38 -22.44
C GLY A 992 -1.78 -15.30 -23.94
N THR A 993 -0.58 -14.84 -24.26
CA THR A 993 -0.07 -14.58 -25.62
C THR A 993 1.46 -14.69 -25.59
N HIS A 994 2.12 -14.37 -26.71
CA HIS A 994 3.55 -14.56 -26.90
C HIS A 994 4.15 -13.41 -27.70
N PHE A 995 5.45 -13.16 -27.47
CA PHE A 995 6.18 -12.03 -28.02
C PHE A 995 7.50 -12.51 -28.65
N LEU A 996 7.86 -11.94 -29.79
CA LEU A 996 9.23 -11.96 -30.27
C LEU A 996 10.03 -10.96 -29.44
N LEU A 997 11.11 -11.41 -28.80
CA LEU A 997 12.11 -10.52 -28.21
C LEU A 997 13.22 -10.26 -29.22
N LEU A 998 13.32 -9.00 -29.65
CA LEU A 998 14.48 -8.47 -30.34
C LEU A 998 15.54 -8.13 -29.29
N ARG A 999 16.77 -8.63 -29.46
CA ARG A 999 17.91 -8.43 -28.55
C ARG A 999 19.02 -7.64 -29.25
N ASP A 1000 19.59 -6.67 -28.55
CA ASP A 1000 20.69 -5.82 -29.00
C ASP A 1000 21.65 -5.53 -27.83
N GLN A 1001 22.85 -5.01 -28.11
CA GLN A 1001 23.82 -4.63 -27.07
C GLN A 1001 24.52 -3.31 -27.41
N VAL A 1002 24.28 -2.29 -26.59
CA VAL A 1002 24.88 -0.95 -26.73
C VAL A 1002 25.78 -0.66 -25.52
N ASP A 1003 27.01 -0.23 -25.78
CA ASP A 1003 28.03 0.09 -24.75
C ASP A 1003 28.22 -1.00 -23.66
N GLY A 1004 28.01 -2.27 -24.04
CA GLY A 1004 28.10 -3.44 -23.16
C GLY A 1004 26.81 -3.76 -22.40
N GLN A 1005 25.77 -2.93 -22.47
CA GLN A 1005 24.44 -3.17 -21.91
C GLN A 1005 23.54 -3.94 -22.90
N PRO A 1006 23.10 -5.17 -22.57
CA PRO A 1006 22.01 -5.81 -23.30
C PRO A 1006 20.72 -5.00 -23.15
N GLN A 1007 20.01 -4.82 -24.26
CA GLN A 1007 18.68 -4.21 -24.31
C GLN A 1007 17.82 -4.94 -25.33
N GLY A 1008 16.50 -4.76 -25.27
CA GLY A 1008 15.60 -5.42 -26.19
C GLY A 1008 14.24 -4.75 -26.32
N ALA A 1009 13.51 -5.21 -27.33
CA ALA A 1009 12.14 -4.78 -27.62
C ALA A 1009 11.25 -6.01 -27.80
N ALA A 1010 10.04 -5.96 -27.24
CA ALA A 1010 9.04 -7.01 -27.39
C ALA A 1010 8.06 -6.66 -28.52
N VAL A 1011 7.90 -7.55 -29.48
CA VAL A 1011 6.94 -7.44 -30.58
C VAL A 1011 5.86 -8.52 -30.38
N PRO A 1012 4.57 -8.16 -30.19
CA PRO A 1012 3.50 -9.15 -30.09
C PRO A 1012 3.43 -10.05 -31.32
N LEU A 1013 3.32 -11.36 -31.12
CA LEU A 1013 3.13 -12.33 -32.20
C LEU A 1013 1.63 -12.65 -32.37
N PRO A 1014 1.13 -12.88 -33.60
CA PRO A 1014 -0.29 -13.16 -33.82
C PRO A 1014 -0.77 -14.45 -33.13
N GLY A 1015 -1.87 -14.36 -32.39
CA GLY A 1015 -2.53 -15.48 -31.72
C GLY A 1015 -2.63 -15.31 -30.21
N ASP A 1016 -3.81 -15.61 -29.66
CA ASP A 1016 -4.03 -15.85 -28.24
C ASP A 1016 -4.35 -17.30 -27.92
N PHE A 1017 -3.94 -17.71 -26.73
CA PHE A 1017 -4.18 -19.04 -26.19
C PHE A 1017 -5.52 -19.07 -25.45
N LEU A 1018 -6.02 -20.29 -25.16
CA LEU A 1018 -7.30 -20.43 -24.47
C LEU A 1018 -7.24 -19.91 -23.02
N SER A 1019 -6.06 -19.78 -22.44
CA SER A 1019 -5.77 -19.05 -21.20
C SER A 1019 -4.30 -18.59 -21.09
N GLY A 1020 -3.55 -18.92 -20.03
CA GLY A 1020 -2.20 -18.38 -19.76
C GLY A 1020 -1.09 -19.35 -20.17
N VAL A 1021 -0.05 -18.87 -20.86
CA VAL A 1021 1.11 -19.71 -21.26
C VAL A 1021 2.40 -19.24 -20.61
N HIS A 1022 3.21 -20.18 -20.12
CA HIS A 1022 4.44 -19.84 -19.37
C HIS A 1022 5.60 -20.83 -19.49
N ARG A 1023 5.40 -21.97 -20.18
CA ARG A 1023 6.46 -22.90 -20.58
C ARG A 1023 6.21 -23.35 -22.00
N ALA A 1024 7.29 -23.50 -22.75
CA ALA A 1024 7.27 -24.09 -24.06
C ALA A 1024 8.54 -24.92 -24.32
N ARG A 1025 8.46 -25.85 -25.26
CA ARG A 1025 9.60 -26.55 -25.87
C ARG A 1025 9.31 -26.74 -27.36
N PHE A 1026 10.38 -26.85 -28.15
CA PHE A 1026 10.26 -27.33 -29.52
C PHE A 1026 10.33 -28.85 -29.52
N ASN A 1027 9.34 -29.51 -30.14
CA ASN A 1027 9.41 -30.95 -30.35
C ASN A 1027 10.52 -31.25 -31.39
N PRO A 1028 11.57 -32.04 -31.06
CA PRO A 1028 12.70 -32.27 -31.97
C PRO A 1028 12.29 -32.97 -33.28
N LYS A 1029 11.14 -33.66 -33.29
CA LYS A 1029 10.63 -34.41 -34.44
C LYS A 1029 9.95 -33.51 -35.49
N ASP A 1030 8.87 -32.83 -35.11
CA ASP A 1030 8.09 -32.00 -36.04
C ASP A 1030 8.52 -30.52 -36.09
N GLY A 1031 9.29 -30.05 -35.10
CA GLY A 1031 9.80 -28.68 -35.02
C GLY A 1031 8.74 -27.63 -34.69
N GLN A 1032 7.56 -28.04 -34.22
CA GLN A 1032 6.54 -27.12 -33.74
C GLN A 1032 6.82 -26.69 -32.31
N LEU A 1033 6.31 -25.52 -31.95
CA LEU A 1033 6.44 -24.94 -30.62
C LEU A 1033 5.27 -25.40 -29.76
N TYR A 1034 5.52 -26.31 -28.83
CA TYR A 1034 4.50 -26.74 -27.90
C TYR A 1034 4.46 -25.79 -26.72
N LEU A 1035 3.25 -25.30 -26.40
CA LEU A 1035 3.01 -24.42 -25.26
C LEU A 1035 1.96 -25.08 -24.37
N ARG A 1036 2.23 -25.21 -23.08
CA ARG A 1036 1.20 -25.63 -22.13
C ARG A 1036 0.30 -24.44 -21.79
N ASP A 1037 -1.01 -24.66 -21.81
CA ASP A 1037 -2.00 -23.67 -21.40
C ASP A 1037 -2.51 -23.97 -19.98
N ASP A 1038 -2.61 -22.91 -19.21
CA ASP A 1038 -3.02 -22.90 -17.83
C ASP A 1038 -4.31 -22.12 -17.77
N ARG A 1039 -5.42 -22.76 -17.37
CA ARG A 1039 -6.66 -22.06 -17.03
C ARG A 1039 -6.47 -21.30 -15.72
N LEU A 1040 -5.73 -20.19 -15.85
CA LEU A 1040 -5.46 -19.11 -14.91
C LEU A 1040 -4.44 -19.43 -13.81
N GLY A 1041 -3.13 -19.23 -14.02
CA GLY A 1041 -2.37 -18.42 -13.05
C GLY A 1041 -1.30 -19.02 -12.11
N TYR A 1042 -0.33 -18.21 -11.68
CA TYR A 1042 0.64 -18.54 -10.62
C TYR A 1042 0.80 -17.34 -9.66
N VAL A 1043 0.82 -17.54 -8.32
CA VAL A 1043 0.58 -16.44 -7.35
C VAL A 1043 1.54 -16.40 -6.16
N HIS A 1044 2.28 -15.28 -6.05
CA HIS A 1044 1.98 -14.35 -4.94
C HIS A 1044 2.12 -12.85 -5.25
N ALA A 1045 1.04 -12.27 -5.80
CA ALA A 1045 0.40 -11.05 -5.27
C ALA A 1045 -1.06 -10.84 -5.76
N GLY A 1046 -1.85 -11.91 -5.93
CA GLY A 1046 -3.32 -11.79 -5.88
C GLY A 1046 -4.14 -11.69 -7.18
N ARG A 1047 -3.63 -12.14 -8.35
CA ARG A 1047 -4.52 -12.57 -9.46
C ARG A 1047 -4.11 -13.95 -9.99
N ARG A 1048 -5.11 -14.84 -10.12
CA ARG A 1048 -5.14 -16.11 -10.87
C ARG A 1048 -4.17 -17.19 -10.34
N LEU A 1049 -4.64 -18.35 -9.86
CA LEU A 1049 -3.81 -19.56 -9.61
C LEU A 1049 -4.46 -20.83 -10.22
N ILE A 1050 -3.63 -21.69 -10.85
CA ILE A 1050 -3.99 -22.66 -11.89
C ILE A 1050 -5.26 -23.50 -11.65
N SER A 1051 -6.09 -23.52 -12.69
CA SER A 1051 -6.90 -24.68 -13.08
C SER A 1051 -6.43 -25.24 -14.44
N ALA A 1052 -6.86 -26.47 -14.77
CA ALA A 1052 -6.30 -27.21 -15.90
C ALA A 1052 -6.68 -26.64 -17.28
N GLY A 1053 -5.68 -26.35 -18.13
CA GLY A 1053 -5.85 -25.97 -19.54
C GLY A 1053 -5.37 -27.06 -20.52
N PRO A 1054 -5.60 -26.86 -21.84
CA PRO A 1054 -5.14 -27.74 -22.90
C PRO A 1054 -3.61 -27.68 -23.13
N LEU A 1055 -3.12 -28.47 -24.08
CA LEU A 1055 -1.78 -28.29 -24.66
C LEU A 1055 -1.92 -27.65 -26.04
N HIS A 1056 -1.12 -26.65 -26.37
CA HIS A 1056 -1.08 -25.98 -27.67
C HIS A 1056 0.15 -26.41 -28.49
N ARG A 1057 0.02 -26.27 -29.82
CA ARG A 1057 1.05 -26.50 -30.85
C ARG A 1057 0.94 -25.40 -31.90
#